data_AF-A0AB34KW24-F1
#
_entry.id   AF-A0AB34KW24-F1
#
_cell.length_a   1.000
_cell.length_b   1.000
_cell.length_c   1.000
_cell.angle_alpha   90.00
_cell.angle_beta   90.00
_cell.angle_gamma   90.00
#
_symmetry.space_group_name_H-M   'P 1'
#
loop_
_entity.id
_entity.type
_entity.pdbx_description
1 polymer ?
#
loop_
_entity_poly.entity_id
_entity_poly.type
_entity_poly.pdbx_seq_one_letter_code
_entity_poly.pdbx_strand_id
1 'polypeptide(L)'
;MSQLQDQVEAISLCDYPSNNRNRRISEATLELENELQLSEKRRWPMTLLVQIASFFWMLPIIALLTLNLKKYIIGPSAYCPNQDCFVGWFNPVSSVPQSNLQSFDRRDHNLLGGLQLAAKALEIWFELIAVALVYLITFHIAEKKDGLPIGFLTRPSYFSYLPSMVDPLLWRTLPGLFNLKAVRSRMRYRIRVYLFIGFTVFLCILCNLMGPATAVLAIPSLQWIETPLIGDQIFTSSNAEAFPFNDSYFYWRTPHCSSENFTNLQLSCAAAPYAWKLDAWVEDYLASGEYVYGQTQEFNVKFMVNQSFSATSNVYANQAYYDLTWWAPARQMISNLDDDLQWMMATSLGFARSELDEVYKITKKSSLVNTPESYASYNRSLLLSIQRNGPILGSLVQVHADLNNELTRTTIIDDGRQIRCYLGYQLGLTPFIVTNSSVNYTKCIRAGEGWSPRNKHYDFTILGEHDNRTGSFSPDVGVSIFSSDKAQFFKDGALPSWLPPECLIEGQLPASVGCDWDRLFETDAQNDVFNRTQNVTTIEMLTKSGKDEPALRFTVDFVAFLNFTTYQVDPSPLTNPATIAQTAFLPRTGSSIYVDPAWILAAWTVDNNGVVSTNRTLAREVVHTLDQMRWGIAPRGNDSYPLDIVALLPVMQALTLIDFNTEKAAPGVTFQNARADHPLLVRHAKMYVWAYGLGSRTSKLGFTVALLGVCVVLIQIVFGLVDRRKHRSSTQLLVAALEHVPADEFKGIEHREAKIAKMRFHVAGNHTGAGKYAFRKLIGRA
;
A
#
# COMPACT_ATOMS: atom_id res chain seq x y z
N MET A 1 -2.80 -117.52 27.85
CA MET A 1 -3.20 -118.27 29.07
C MET A 1 -3.93 -117.27 29.96
N SER A 2 -5.24 -117.15 29.74
CA SER A 2 -6.34 -117.69 30.57
C SER A 2 -6.76 -116.65 31.63
N GLN A 3 -7.81 -115.87 31.34
CA GLN A 3 -9.22 -116.12 31.75
C GLN A 3 -9.51 -115.45 33.10
N LEU A 4 -10.36 -114.42 33.10
CA LEU A 4 -11.78 -114.40 33.56
C LEU A 4 -11.86 -113.79 34.99
N GLN A 5 -12.39 -112.58 35.20
CA GLN A 5 -13.80 -112.13 35.15
C GLN A 5 -14.52 -112.42 36.48
N ASP A 6 -14.93 -111.36 37.21
CA ASP A 6 -16.33 -111.14 37.61
C ASP A 6 -16.59 -109.82 38.37
N GLN A 7 -17.78 -109.29 38.11
CA GLN A 7 -18.42 -108.07 38.62
C GLN A 7 -19.20 -108.34 39.93
N VAL A 8 -19.64 -107.28 40.64
CA VAL A 8 -21.06 -106.85 40.76
C VAL A 8 -21.23 -105.76 41.85
N GLU A 9 -22.19 -104.88 41.57
CA GLU A 9 -22.63 -103.59 42.15
C GLU A 9 -23.06 -103.53 43.63
N ALA A 10 -23.05 -102.30 44.18
CA ALA A 10 -24.17 -101.76 44.99
C ALA A 10 -24.22 -100.21 44.92
N ILE A 11 -25.40 -99.67 44.59
CA ILE A 11 -25.79 -98.25 44.50
C ILE A 11 -26.52 -97.82 45.78
N SER A 12 -26.34 -96.57 46.25
CA SER A 12 -27.36 -95.71 46.91
C SER A 12 -26.72 -94.42 47.49
N LEU A 13 -26.83 -93.27 46.80
CA LEU A 13 -27.68 -92.11 47.13
C LEU A 13 -27.27 -91.26 48.36
N CYS A 14 -26.89 -89.99 48.11
CA CYS A 14 -27.35 -88.81 48.85
C CYS A 14 -26.95 -87.49 48.13
N ASP A 15 -27.82 -86.49 48.29
CA ASP A 15 -28.03 -85.26 47.53
C ASP A 15 -26.94 -84.15 47.57
N TYR A 16 -26.96 -83.33 46.51
CA TYR A 16 -26.32 -82.01 46.41
C TYR A 16 -27.15 -80.92 47.12
N PRO A 17 -26.51 -79.83 47.61
CA PRO A 17 -27.13 -78.51 47.53
C PRO A 17 -26.28 -77.49 46.76
N SER A 18 -26.98 -76.77 45.88
CA SER A 18 -26.52 -75.87 44.82
C SER A 18 -26.18 -74.44 45.29
N ASN A 19 -25.48 -74.26 46.42
CA ASN A 19 -25.26 -72.92 47.00
C ASN A 19 -23.84 -72.34 46.81
N ASN A 20 -22.90 -73.10 46.22
CA ASN A 20 -21.50 -72.69 46.06
C ASN A 20 -21.14 -72.08 44.69
N ARG A 21 -22.07 -72.07 43.71
CA ARG A 21 -21.78 -71.55 42.37
C ARG A 21 -21.89 -70.03 42.29
N ASN A 22 -22.88 -69.43 42.97
CA ASN A 22 -23.08 -67.99 42.96
C ASN A 22 -22.06 -67.24 43.82
N ARG A 23 -21.55 -67.85 44.90
CA ARG A 23 -20.52 -67.26 45.76
C ARG A 23 -19.14 -67.26 45.10
N ARG A 24 -18.76 -68.34 44.40
CA ARG A 24 -17.53 -68.37 43.60
C ARG A 24 -17.57 -67.47 42.38
N ILE A 25 -18.73 -67.28 41.75
CA ILE A 25 -18.88 -66.32 40.65
C ILE A 25 -18.80 -64.90 41.18
N SER A 26 -19.40 -64.61 42.34
CA SER A 26 -19.33 -63.32 43.03
C SER A 26 -17.91 -62.97 43.48
N GLU A 27 -17.21 -63.89 44.15
CA GLU A 27 -15.83 -63.70 44.62
C GLU A 27 -14.85 -63.62 43.44
N ALA A 28 -15.03 -64.44 42.39
CA ALA A 28 -14.23 -64.31 41.17
C ALA A 28 -14.52 -63.02 40.39
N THR A 29 -15.76 -62.49 40.41
CA THR A 29 -16.04 -61.17 39.82
C THR A 29 -15.49 -60.03 40.68
N LEU A 30 -15.47 -60.17 42.01
CA LEU A 30 -14.95 -59.17 42.94
C LEU A 30 -13.41 -59.12 42.94
N GLU A 31 -12.75 -60.28 42.85
CA GLU A 31 -11.29 -60.40 42.65
C GLU A 31 -10.90 -59.93 41.25
N LEU A 32 -11.70 -60.20 40.22
CA LEU A 32 -11.45 -59.69 38.86
C LEU A 32 -11.63 -58.17 38.77
N GLU A 33 -12.53 -57.57 39.57
CA GLU A 33 -12.71 -56.11 39.63
C GLU A 33 -11.61 -55.43 40.47
N ASN A 34 -11.11 -56.09 41.53
CA ASN A 34 -10.03 -55.57 42.38
C ASN A 34 -8.62 -55.75 41.78
N GLU A 35 -8.36 -56.80 41.00
CA GLU A 35 -7.07 -56.98 40.31
C GLU A 35 -6.90 -56.08 39.07
N LEU A 36 -7.98 -55.46 38.59
CA LEU A 36 -7.97 -54.61 37.39
C LEU A 36 -7.46 -53.16 37.64
N GLN A 37 -7.18 -52.77 38.88
CA GLN A 37 -6.92 -51.35 39.22
C GLN A 37 -5.53 -50.99 39.77
N LEU A 38 -4.54 -51.88 39.76
CA LEU A 38 -3.18 -51.53 40.20
C LEU A 38 -2.21 -51.32 39.03
N SER A 39 -2.56 -50.43 38.10
CA SER A 39 -1.54 -49.74 37.31
C SER A 39 -0.73 -48.84 38.25
N GLU A 40 0.58 -49.09 38.40
CA GLU A 40 1.52 -48.23 39.13
C GLU A 40 1.35 -46.76 38.68
N LYS A 41 0.62 -45.96 39.46
CA LYS A 41 0.39 -44.54 39.16
C LYS A 41 1.71 -43.80 39.34
N ARG A 42 2.05 -42.95 38.38
CA ARG A 42 3.19 -42.05 38.48
C ARG A 42 3.04 -41.22 39.76
N ARG A 43 4.14 -41.04 40.50
CA ARG A 43 4.16 -40.18 41.70
C ARG A 43 3.64 -38.80 41.30
N TRP A 44 2.76 -38.22 42.13
CA TRP A 44 2.20 -36.88 41.94
C TRP A 44 3.22 -35.80 41.53
N PRO A 45 4.40 -35.66 42.18
CA PRO A 45 5.37 -34.65 41.79
C PRO A 45 5.90 -34.82 40.36
N MET A 46 6.11 -36.06 39.91
CA MET A 46 6.58 -36.33 38.55
C MET A 46 5.46 -36.10 37.50
N THR A 47 4.20 -36.32 37.89
CA THR A 47 3.05 -35.98 37.04
C THR A 47 2.94 -34.47 36.90
N LEU A 48 2.99 -33.74 38.03
CA LEU A 48 2.96 -32.28 38.05
C LEU A 48 4.10 -31.70 37.23
N LEU A 49 5.33 -32.22 37.36
CA LEU A 49 6.48 -31.75 36.57
C LEU A 49 6.23 -31.85 35.05
N VAL A 50 5.69 -32.97 34.57
CA VAL A 50 5.39 -33.14 33.14
C VAL A 50 4.23 -32.27 32.68
N GLN A 51 3.21 -32.04 33.52
CA GLN A 51 2.12 -31.12 33.18
C GLN A 51 2.58 -29.67 33.20
N ILE A 52 3.43 -29.28 34.15
CA ILE A 52 4.05 -27.96 34.21
C ILE A 52 4.94 -27.74 32.99
N ALA A 53 5.74 -28.73 32.59
CA ALA A 53 6.53 -28.67 31.36
C ALA A 53 5.64 -28.57 30.11
N SER A 54 4.50 -29.27 30.05
CA SER A 54 3.54 -29.15 28.94
C SER A 54 2.89 -27.76 28.91
N PHE A 55 2.54 -27.23 30.09
CA PHE A 55 1.97 -25.89 30.24
C PHE A 55 2.95 -24.80 29.80
N PHE A 56 4.23 -24.94 30.16
CA PHE A 56 5.27 -23.97 29.80
C PHE A 56 5.50 -23.84 28.29
N TRP A 57 5.20 -24.86 27.48
CA TRP A 57 5.24 -24.73 26.03
C TRP A 57 4.25 -23.67 25.51
N MET A 58 3.12 -23.46 26.19
CA MET A 58 2.14 -22.46 25.76
C MET A 58 2.62 -21.03 25.94
N LEU A 59 3.52 -20.74 26.89
CA LEU A 59 4.00 -19.38 27.14
C LEU A 59 4.65 -18.73 25.90
N PRO A 60 5.69 -19.32 25.27
CA PRO A 60 6.29 -18.74 24.08
C PRO A 60 5.30 -18.67 22.91
N ILE A 61 4.42 -19.66 22.74
CA ILE A 61 3.44 -19.68 21.66
C ILE A 61 2.41 -18.55 21.83
N ILE A 62 1.85 -18.37 23.03
CA ILE A 62 0.89 -17.28 23.31
C ILE A 62 1.57 -15.92 23.14
N ALA A 63 2.83 -15.77 23.55
CA ALA A 63 3.61 -14.55 23.32
C ALA A 63 3.74 -14.25 21.82
N LEU A 64 4.13 -15.23 21.01
CA LEU A 64 4.23 -15.10 19.55
C LEU A 64 2.89 -14.77 18.91
N LEU A 65 1.79 -15.43 19.31
CA LEU A 65 0.45 -15.13 18.83
C LEU A 65 0.07 -13.68 19.15
N THR A 66 0.37 -13.21 20.36
CA THR A 66 0.08 -11.83 20.79
C THR A 66 0.87 -10.81 19.98
N LEU A 67 2.17 -11.05 19.74
CA LEU A 67 3.01 -10.17 18.94
C LEU A 67 2.52 -10.07 17.49
N ASN A 68 2.15 -11.20 16.89
CA ASN A 68 1.62 -11.26 15.52
C ASN A 68 0.24 -10.62 15.38
N LEU A 69 -0.65 -10.77 16.39
CA LEU A 69 -1.96 -10.12 16.41
C LEU A 69 -1.84 -8.60 16.56
N LYS A 70 -0.93 -8.13 17.41
CA LYS A 70 -0.69 -6.69 17.64
C LYS A 70 0.08 -6.00 16.51
N LYS A 71 0.52 -6.75 15.49
CA LYS A 71 1.41 -6.26 14.41
C LYS A 71 2.63 -5.50 14.97
N TYR A 72 3.28 -6.09 15.97
CA TYR A 72 4.33 -5.40 16.71
C TYR A 72 5.49 -5.00 15.79
N ILE A 73 5.76 -3.69 15.73
CA ILE A 73 6.86 -3.10 14.97
C ILE A 73 8.12 -3.18 15.82
N ILE A 74 9.15 -3.85 15.29
CA ILE A 74 10.45 -3.97 15.94
C ILE A 74 11.30 -2.74 15.63
N GLY A 75 11.45 -2.41 14.34
CA GLY A 75 12.21 -1.25 13.88
C GLY A 75 13.00 -1.55 12.59
N PRO A 76 14.15 -0.87 12.38
CA PRO A 76 14.95 -1.01 11.16
C PRO A 76 15.78 -2.30 11.14
N SER A 77 16.00 -2.94 12.30
CA SER A 77 16.66 -4.24 12.44
C SER A 77 15.77 -5.17 13.26
N ALA A 78 15.80 -6.47 12.96
CA ALA A 78 15.13 -7.50 13.74
C ALA A 78 15.71 -7.60 15.16
N TYR A 79 16.98 -7.21 15.34
CA TYR A 79 17.65 -7.15 16.63
C TYR A 79 17.78 -5.71 17.14
N CYS A 80 16.69 -5.22 17.75
CA CYS A 80 16.63 -3.88 18.34
C CYS A 80 16.20 -3.90 19.81
N PRO A 81 17.14 -4.21 20.73
CA PRO A 81 16.87 -4.11 22.15
C PRO A 81 16.45 -2.68 22.51
N ASN A 82 15.41 -2.54 23.34
CA ASN A 82 14.83 -1.27 23.80
C ASN A 82 14.28 -0.33 22.72
N GLN A 83 14.18 -0.76 21.46
CA GLN A 83 13.72 0.09 20.34
C GLN A 83 14.62 1.31 20.04
N ASP A 84 15.87 1.31 20.51
CA ASP A 84 16.84 2.42 20.33
C ASP A 84 17.68 2.29 19.04
N CYS A 85 17.18 1.56 18.04
CA CYS A 85 17.82 1.46 16.75
C CYS A 85 17.32 2.52 15.78
N PHE A 86 18.25 3.23 15.16
CA PHE A 86 17.98 4.14 14.05
C PHE A 86 19.10 4.03 13.02
N VAL A 87 18.76 4.21 11.75
CA VAL A 87 19.75 4.17 10.68
C VAL A 87 20.62 5.42 10.69
N GLY A 88 20.05 6.57 11.08
CA GLY A 88 20.73 7.87 11.08
C GLY A 88 20.86 8.44 9.67
N TRP A 89 19.76 8.47 8.91
CA TRP A 89 19.73 8.94 7.51
C TRP A 89 20.31 10.34 7.32
N PHE A 90 20.12 11.21 8.31
CA PHE A 90 20.55 12.61 8.28
C PHE A 90 21.85 12.85 9.06
N ASN A 91 22.65 11.81 9.30
CA ASN A 91 23.95 12.00 9.94
C ASN A 91 24.87 12.81 9.00
N PRO A 92 25.57 13.85 9.51
CA PRO A 92 26.49 14.65 8.68
C PRO A 92 27.63 13.83 8.08
N VAL A 93 27.96 12.67 8.68
CA VAL A 93 28.93 11.72 8.16
C VAL A 93 28.21 10.65 7.33
N SER A 94 28.33 10.76 6.00
CA SER A 94 27.62 9.89 5.04
C SER A 94 27.92 8.39 5.17
N SER A 95 29.05 8.01 5.76
CA SER A 95 29.40 6.61 6.01
C SER A 95 28.67 5.98 7.21
N VAL A 96 28.12 6.79 8.12
CA VAL A 96 27.39 6.30 9.30
C VAL A 96 26.14 5.50 8.93
N PRO A 97 25.20 6.01 8.10
CA PRO A 97 24.02 5.22 7.73
C PRO A 97 24.39 3.92 7.01
N GLN A 98 25.40 3.94 6.14
CA GLN A 98 25.88 2.73 5.45
C GLN A 98 26.46 1.69 6.42
N SER A 99 27.29 2.14 7.37
CA SER A 99 27.86 1.29 8.42
C SER A 99 26.78 0.68 9.33
N ASN A 100 25.78 1.49 9.71
CA ASN A 100 24.66 1.04 10.52
C ASN A 100 23.82 -0.02 9.78
N LEU A 101 23.53 0.17 8.50
CA LEU A 101 22.81 -0.81 7.68
C LEU A 101 23.56 -2.15 7.58
N GLN A 102 24.89 -2.13 7.39
CA GLN A 102 25.70 -3.35 7.39
C GLN A 102 25.72 -4.04 8.76
N SER A 103 25.79 -3.26 9.83
CA SER A 103 25.72 -3.77 11.21
C SER A 103 24.37 -4.42 11.50
N PHE A 104 23.27 -3.81 11.02
CA PHE A 104 21.92 -4.35 11.11
C PHE A 104 21.79 -5.67 10.36
N ASP A 105 22.22 -5.74 9.10
CA ASP A 105 22.17 -6.98 8.30
C ASP A 105 22.90 -8.14 8.99
N ARG A 106 24.11 -7.90 9.51
CA ARG A 106 24.87 -8.92 10.24
C ARG A 106 24.17 -9.41 11.51
N ARG A 107 23.56 -8.49 12.27
CA ARG A 107 22.82 -8.83 13.51
C ARG A 107 21.52 -9.55 13.21
N ASP A 108 20.81 -9.12 12.17
CA ASP A 108 19.57 -9.73 11.70
C ASP A 108 19.83 -11.18 11.29
N HIS A 109 20.88 -11.43 10.51
CA HIS A 109 21.24 -12.79 10.10
C HIS A 109 21.47 -13.73 11.30
N ASN A 110 22.22 -13.27 12.31
CA ASN A 110 22.49 -14.06 13.51
C ASN A 110 21.23 -14.31 14.34
N LEU A 111 20.38 -13.30 14.50
CA LEU A 111 19.13 -13.43 15.24
C LEU A 111 18.16 -14.37 14.53
N LEU A 112 18.00 -14.23 13.22
CA LEU A 112 17.13 -15.08 12.40
C LEU A 112 17.54 -16.55 12.49
N GLY A 113 18.85 -16.83 12.43
CA GLY A 113 19.37 -18.18 12.67
C GLY A 113 19.05 -18.70 14.08
N GLY A 114 19.18 -17.84 15.11
CA GLY A 114 18.79 -18.18 16.48
C GLY A 114 17.29 -18.46 16.65
N LEU A 115 16.43 -17.68 16.00
CA LEU A 115 14.98 -17.86 16.02
C LEU A 115 14.54 -19.13 15.28
N GLN A 116 15.23 -19.51 14.20
CA GLN A 116 15.01 -20.80 13.53
C GLN A 116 15.32 -21.98 14.46
N LEU A 117 16.41 -21.90 15.22
CA LEU A 117 16.77 -22.92 16.20
C LEU A 117 15.73 -22.99 17.34
N ALA A 118 15.26 -21.84 17.82
CA ALA A 118 14.19 -21.77 18.81
C ALA A 118 12.87 -22.37 18.28
N ALA A 119 12.50 -22.08 17.03
CA ALA A 119 11.32 -22.66 16.39
C ALA A 119 11.42 -24.19 16.29
N LYS A 120 12.61 -24.73 15.95
CA LYS A 120 12.87 -26.17 15.94
C LYS A 120 12.78 -26.80 17.33
N ALA A 121 13.29 -26.12 18.36
CA ALA A 121 13.16 -26.58 19.73
C ALA A 121 11.69 -26.63 20.18
N LEU A 122 10.88 -25.64 19.80
CA LEU A 122 9.44 -25.61 20.08
C LEU A 122 8.67 -26.72 19.35
N GLU A 123 9.07 -27.05 18.12
CA GLU A 123 8.53 -28.19 17.37
C GLU A 123 8.80 -29.51 18.12
N ILE A 124 10.07 -29.78 18.46
CA ILE A 124 10.45 -31.01 19.18
C ILE A 124 9.73 -31.11 20.53
N TRP A 125 9.63 -29.99 21.25
CA TRP A 125 8.91 -29.95 22.53
C TRP A 125 7.42 -30.28 22.34
N PHE A 126 6.77 -29.74 21.31
CA PHE A 126 5.38 -30.09 20.99
C PHE A 126 5.22 -31.57 20.63
N GLU A 127 6.13 -32.13 19.82
CA GLU A 127 6.09 -33.55 19.45
C GLU A 127 6.15 -34.46 20.67
N LEU A 128 6.98 -34.14 21.67
CA LEU A 128 7.03 -34.89 22.93
C LEU A 128 5.69 -34.86 23.67
N ILE A 129 5.00 -33.71 23.68
CA ILE A 129 3.67 -33.57 24.29
C ILE A 129 2.63 -34.40 23.50
N ALA A 130 2.67 -34.34 22.17
CA ALA A 130 1.77 -35.10 21.30
C ALA A 130 1.98 -36.61 21.44
N VAL A 131 3.23 -37.09 21.51
CA VAL A 131 3.57 -38.49 21.79
C VAL A 131 2.98 -38.93 23.12
N ALA A 132 3.13 -38.11 24.16
CA ALA A 132 2.59 -38.41 25.48
C ALA A 132 1.05 -38.50 25.45
N LEU A 133 0.37 -37.66 24.65
CA LEU A 133 -1.09 -37.69 24.50
C LEU A 133 -1.58 -38.92 23.73
N VAL A 134 -0.94 -39.25 22.61
CA VAL A 134 -1.27 -40.45 21.83
C VAL A 134 -1.05 -41.69 22.68
N TYR A 135 0.01 -41.73 23.48
CA TYR A 135 0.25 -42.82 24.43
C TYR A 135 -0.90 -42.97 25.44
N LEU A 136 -1.29 -41.88 26.12
CA LEU A 136 -2.38 -41.94 27.10
C LEU A 136 -3.69 -42.41 26.47
N ILE A 137 -4.06 -41.88 25.30
CA ILE A 137 -5.29 -42.27 24.60
C ILE A 137 -5.23 -43.73 24.14
N THR A 138 -4.09 -44.18 23.60
CA THR A 138 -3.90 -45.55 23.09
C THR A 138 -4.14 -46.57 24.20
N PHE A 139 -3.49 -46.40 25.35
CA PHE A 139 -3.62 -47.31 26.48
C PHE A 139 -4.94 -47.15 27.25
N HIS A 140 -5.52 -45.95 27.26
CA HIS A 140 -6.88 -45.74 27.78
C HIS A 140 -7.94 -46.51 26.97
N ILE A 141 -7.76 -46.61 25.65
CA ILE A 141 -8.65 -47.40 24.78
C ILE A 141 -8.36 -48.90 24.91
N ALA A 142 -7.09 -49.29 24.98
CA ALA A 142 -6.67 -50.70 25.10
C ALA A 142 -7.12 -51.37 26.41
N GLU A 143 -7.28 -50.60 27.49
CA GLU A 143 -7.82 -51.08 28.77
C GLU A 143 -9.34 -51.26 28.77
N LYS A 144 -10.08 -50.80 27.76
CA LYS A 144 -11.53 -51.05 27.71
C LYS A 144 -11.80 -52.53 27.38
N LYS A 145 -12.96 -53.04 27.81
CA LYS A 145 -13.40 -54.43 27.59
C LYS A 145 -13.43 -54.86 26.12
N ASP A 146 -13.43 -53.92 25.17
CA ASP A 146 -13.42 -54.19 23.73
C ASP A 146 -12.00 -54.31 23.13
N GLY A 147 -10.96 -54.01 23.91
CA GLY A 147 -9.53 -54.04 23.53
C GLY A 147 -9.15 -53.11 22.38
N LEU A 148 -7.87 -53.15 22.00
CA LEU A 148 -7.36 -52.48 20.80
C LEU A 148 -6.61 -53.49 19.91
N PRO A 149 -6.70 -53.41 18.57
CA PRO A 149 -5.91 -54.29 17.73
C PRO A 149 -4.41 -54.04 17.90
N ILE A 150 -3.61 -55.10 17.83
CA ILE A 150 -2.18 -55.06 18.14
C ILE A 150 -1.41 -54.03 17.28
N GLY A 151 -1.80 -53.86 16.01
CA GLY A 151 -1.20 -52.87 15.10
C GLY A 151 -1.43 -51.40 15.49
N PHE A 152 -2.27 -51.13 16.49
CA PHE A 152 -2.49 -49.79 17.03
C PHE A 152 -1.74 -49.51 18.33
N LEU A 153 -1.23 -50.55 19.03
CA LEU A 153 -0.54 -50.37 20.31
C LEU A 153 0.85 -49.74 20.17
N THR A 154 1.48 -49.87 19.00
CA THR A 154 2.78 -49.27 18.67
C THR A 154 2.65 -47.85 18.11
N ARG A 155 1.43 -47.34 17.91
CA ARG A 155 1.18 -46.02 17.29
C ARG A 155 1.83 -44.84 17.99
N PRO A 156 1.93 -44.77 19.34
CA PRO A 156 2.62 -43.67 20.00
C PRO A 156 4.07 -43.47 19.52
N SER A 157 4.73 -44.52 19.01
CA SER A 157 6.12 -44.46 18.54
C SER A 157 6.28 -44.09 17.07
N TYR A 158 5.21 -44.18 16.26
CA TYR A 158 5.29 -44.01 14.81
C TYR A 158 4.35 -42.93 14.25
N PHE A 159 3.44 -42.37 15.05
CA PHE A 159 2.37 -41.52 14.50
C PHE A 159 2.85 -40.22 13.83
N SER A 160 4.01 -39.67 14.23
CA SER A 160 4.58 -38.48 13.60
C SER A 160 5.18 -38.75 12.21
N TYR A 161 5.46 -40.02 11.87
CA TYR A 161 6.02 -40.42 10.58
C TYR A 161 4.92 -40.59 9.53
N LEU A 162 4.87 -39.69 8.54
CA LEU A 162 3.82 -39.64 7.51
C LEU A 162 3.60 -40.97 6.75
N PRO A 163 4.65 -41.71 6.33
CA PRO A 163 4.45 -43.00 5.65
C PRO A 163 3.77 -44.07 6.52
N SER A 164 3.87 -43.97 7.85
CA SER A 164 3.17 -44.90 8.77
C SER A 164 1.65 -44.74 8.74
N MET A 165 1.15 -43.57 8.31
CA MET A 165 -0.28 -43.26 8.17
C MET A 165 -0.84 -43.69 6.82
N VAL A 166 0.02 -43.94 5.83
CA VAL A 166 -0.37 -44.41 4.48
C VAL A 166 -0.18 -45.92 4.34
N ASP A 167 0.43 -46.57 5.33
CA ASP A 167 0.64 -48.01 5.37
C ASP A 167 -0.68 -48.79 5.14
N PRO A 168 -0.77 -49.61 4.06
CA PRO A 168 -1.94 -50.42 3.78
C PRO A 168 -2.35 -51.33 4.95
N LEU A 169 -1.40 -51.75 5.79
CA LEU A 169 -1.67 -52.60 6.95
C LEU A 169 -2.51 -51.85 8.00
N LEU A 170 -2.27 -50.55 8.22
CA LEU A 170 -3.07 -49.70 9.11
C LEU A 170 -4.54 -49.67 8.68
N TRP A 171 -4.80 -49.37 7.41
CA TRP A 171 -6.17 -49.23 6.92
C TRP A 171 -6.86 -50.58 6.73
N ARG A 172 -6.12 -51.64 6.40
CA ARG A 172 -6.67 -52.99 6.32
C ARG A 172 -7.10 -53.53 7.68
N THR A 173 -6.51 -53.07 8.79
CA THR A 173 -6.86 -53.49 10.16
C THR A 173 -8.13 -52.83 10.72
N LEU A 174 -8.71 -51.86 10.02
CA LEU A 174 -9.96 -51.21 10.39
C LEU A 174 -11.15 -52.18 10.40
N PRO A 175 -12.08 -52.04 11.36
CA PRO A 175 -13.34 -52.76 11.33
C PRO A 175 -14.27 -52.16 10.25
N GLY A 176 -14.85 -52.98 9.37
CA GLY A 176 -15.71 -52.50 8.28
C GLY A 176 -16.88 -51.61 8.75
N LEU A 177 -16.99 -50.41 8.18
CA LEU A 177 -17.90 -49.34 8.61
C LEU A 177 -19.39 -49.66 8.31
N PHE A 178 -19.68 -50.30 7.16
CA PHE A 178 -21.03 -50.38 6.58
C PHE A 178 -21.77 -51.72 6.74
N ASN A 179 -21.37 -52.58 7.68
CA ASN A 179 -22.16 -53.79 7.97
C ASN A 179 -23.40 -53.45 8.81
N LEU A 180 -24.55 -53.32 8.14
CA LEU A 180 -25.88 -52.92 8.67
C LEU A 180 -26.48 -53.87 9.74
N LYS A 181 -25.86 -55.02 10.03
CA LYS A 181 -26.31 -56.02 11.04
C LYS A 181 -25.53 -55.97 12.37
N ALA A 182 -24.90 -54.86 12.71
CA ALA A 182 -24.04 -54.79 13.91
C ALA A 182 -24.80 -54.37 15.18
N VAL A 183 -24.76 -55.21 16.22
CA VAL A 183 -25.22 -54.94 17.59
C VAL A 183 -24.65 -53.60 18.12
N ARG A 184 -25.45 -52.83 18.87
CA ARG A 184 -25.14 -51.46 19.39
C ARG A 184 -23.77 -51.34 20.08
N SER A 185 -23.29 -52.40 20.74
CA SER A 185 -21.96 -52.47 21.36
C SER A 185 -20.81 -52.48 20.34
N ARG A 186 -20.96 -53.20 19.22
CA ARG A 186 -19.98 -53.22 18.11
C ARG A 186 -19.90 -51.87 17.39
N MET A 187 -21.01 -51.12 17.30
CA MET A 187 -21.02 -49.79 16.67
C MET A 187 -20.23 -48.76 17.50
N ARG A 188 -20.40 -48.75 18.84
CA ARG A 188 -19.64 -47.86 19.73
C ARG A 188 -18.13 -48.14 19.69
N TYR A 189 -17.73 -49.40 19.55
CA TYR A 189 -16.33 -49.78 19.38
C TYR A 189 -15.76 -49.26 18.05
N ARG A 190 -16.50 -49.46 16.94
CA ARG A 190 -16.08 -48.98 15.62
C ARG A 190 -15.85 -47.48 15.63
N ILE A 191 -16.85 -46.72 16.09
CA ILE A 191 -16.74 -45.25 16.17
C ILE A 191 -15.52 -44.83 16.99
N ARG A 192 -15.23 -45.49 18.13
CA ARG A 192 -14.03 -45.22 18.95
C ARG A 192 -12.73 -45.45 18.19
N VAL A 193 -12.61 -46.53 17.43
CA VAL A 193 -11.40 -46.83 16.63
C VAL A 193 -11.24 -45.85 15.46
N TYR A 194 -12.33 -45.46 14.80
CA TYR A 194 -12.30 -44.46 13.73
C TYR A 194 -11.94 -43.06 14.27
N LEU A 195 -12.50 -42.66 15.42
CA LEU A 195 -12.12 -41.42 16.09
C LEU A 195 -10.65 -41.44 16.52
N PHE A 196 -10.15 -42.57 17.02
CA PHE A 196 -8.74 -42.72 17.37
C PHE A 196 -7.82 -42.55 16.16
N ILE A 197 -8.11 -43.21 15.04
CA ILE A 197 -7.31 -43.07 13.81
C ILE A 197 -7.39 -41.65 13.26
N GLY A 198 -8.60 -41.09 13.16
CA GLY A 198 -8.80 -39.70 12.73
C GLY A 198 -8.00 -38.72 13.60
N PHE A 199 -7.99 -38.93 14.92
CA PHE A 199 -7.17 -38.17 15.86
C PHE A 199 -5.67 -38.35 15.63
N THR A 200 -5.18 -39.57 15.39
CA THR A 200 -3.75 -39.81 15.10
C THR A 200 -3.31 -39.22 13.77
N VAL A 201 -4.17 -39.24 12.74
CA VAL A 201 -3.93 -38.60 11.44
C VAL A 201 -3.89 -37.08 11.61
N PHE A 202 -4.85 -36.52 12.37
CA PHE A 202 -4.87 -35.10 12.69
C PHE A 202 -3.61 -34.66 13.44
N LEU A 203 -3.18 -35.40 14.47
CA LEU A 203 -1.95 -35.11 15.19
C LEU A 203 -0.70 -35.29 14.32
N CYS A 204 -0.68 -36.28 13.43
CA CYS A 204 0.41 -36.44 12.45
C CYS A 204 0.55 -35.18 11.59
N ILE A 205 -0.57 -34.70 11.01
CA ILE A 205 -0.60 -33.47 10.22
C ILE A 205 -0.14 -32.28 11.06
N LEU A 206 -0.64 -32.14 12.30
CA LEU A 206 -0.25 -31.05 13.19
C LEU A 206 1.24 -31.08 13.54
N CYS A 207 1.83 -32.23 13.89
CA CYS A 207 3.25 -32.35 14.18
C CYS A 207 4.11 -31.94 12.98
N ASN A 208 3.76 -32.42 11.78
CA ASN A 208 4.49 -32.07 10.55
C ASN A 208 4.31 -30.59 10.15
N LEU A 209 3.20 -29.95 10.51
CA LEU A 209 2.97 -28.52 10.29
C LEU A 209 3.50 -27.64 11.42
N MET A 210 3.81 -28.20 12.60
CA MET A 210 4.21 -27.42 13.77
C MET A 210 5.54 -26.70 13.53
N GLY A 211 6.53 -27.35 12.95
CA GLY A 211 7.83 -26.74 12.63
C GLY A 211 7.71 -25.51 11.72
N PRO A 212 7.09 -25.63 10.53
CA PRO A 212 6.82 -24.48 9.68
C PRO A 212 5.95 -23.42 10.37
N ALA A 213 4.95 -23.81 11.16
CA ALA A 213 4.06 -22.88 11.85
C ALA A 213 4.78 -22.05 12.93
N THR A 214 5.60 -22.69 13.78
CA THR A 214 6.39 -21.99 14.80
C THR A 214 7.45 -21.11 14.15
N ALA A 215 8.08 -21.55 13.06
CA ALA A 215 9.05 -20.75 12.33
C ALA A 215 8.44 -19.47 11.76
N VAL A 216 7.30 -19.56 11.07
CA VAL A 216 6.64 -18.38 10.48
C VAL A 216 6.10 -17.41 11.54
N LEU A 217 5.74 -17.89 12.73
CA LEU A 217 5.30 -17.03 13.83
C LEU A 217 6.46 -16.41 14.62
N ALA A 218 7.56 -17.14 14.77
CA ALA A 218 8.74 -16.71 15.53
C ALA A 218 9.64 -15.76 14.74
N ILE A 219 9.68 -15.91 13.42
CA ILE A 219 10.52 -15.10 12.55
C ILE A 219 9.73 -13.86 12.13
N PRO A 220 10.12 -12.64 12.57
CA PRO A 220 9.52 -11.42 12.05
C PRO A 220 9.83 -11.30 10.56
N SER A 221 9.02 -10.53 9.82
CA SER A 221 9.23 -10.30 8.40
C SER A 221 9.43 -8.82 8.11
N LEU A 222 10.31 -8.54 7.15
CA LEU A 222 10.48 -7.21 6.59
C LEU A 222 9.28 -6.90 5.69
N GLN A 223 8.54 -5.83 6.01
CA GLN A 223 7.31 -5.48 5.30
C GLN A 223 7.07 -3.97 5.31
N TRP A 224 6.31 -3.50 4.31
CA TRP A 224 5.80 -2.13 4.27
C TRP A 224 4.58 -2.01 5.18
N ILE A 225 4.61 -1.02 6.08
CA ILE A 225 3.52 -0.68 6.99
C ILE A 225 3.13 0.78 6.75
N GLU A 226 1.84 1.02 6.60
CA GLU A 226 1.28 2.37 6.53
C GLU A 226 1.03 2.90 7.94
N THR A 227 1.49 4.12 8.21
CA THR A 227 1.20 4.82 9.46
C THR A 227 -0.22 5.37 9.45
N PRO A 228 -0.80 5.66 10.63
CA PRO A 228 -2.11 6.29 10.71
C PRO A 228 -2.16 7.59 9.90
N LEU A 229 -3.32 7.84 9.27
CA LEU A 229 -3.60 9.10 8.58
C LEU A 229 -3.72 10.22 9.61
N ILE A 230 -2.95 11.29 9.43
CA ILE A 230 -2.89 12.44 10.33
C ILE A 230 -3.25 13.69 9.54
N GLY A 231 -4.33 14.36 9.93
CA GLY A 231 -4.76 15.61 9.32
C GLY A 231 -6.03 16.13 9.97
N ASP A 232 -6.10 17.45 10.15
CA ASP A 232 -7.24 18.14 10.74
C ASP A 232 -7.72 19.33 9.88
N GLN A 233 -7.23 19.44 8.65
CA GLN A 233 -7.57 20.53 7.73
C GLN A 233 -8.31 19.97 6.50
N ILE A 234 -9.37 20.66 6.10
CA ILE A 234 -10.14 20.40 4.89
C ILE A 234 -9.81 21.47 3.87
N PHE A 235 -9.68 21.06 2.61
CA PHE A 235 -9.58 22.00 1.50
C PHE A 235 -10.89 22.76 1.32
N THR A 236 -10.83 24.10 1.21
CA THR A 236 -12.03 24.93 1.01
C THR A 236 -12.10 25.53 -0.37
N SER A 237 -11.02 26.17 -0.83
CA SER A 237 -10.99 26.82 -2.14
C SER A 237 -9.57 26.93 -2.68
N SER A 238 -9.46 26.95 -4.00
CA SER A 238 -8.25 27.42 -4.69
C SER A 238 -8.37 28.93 -4.86
N ASN A 239 -7.25 29.65 -4.70
CA ASN A 239 -7.20 31.10 -4.87
C ASN A 239 -6.94 31.51 -6.33
N ALA A 240 -7.14 30.61 -7.29
CA ALA A 240 -6.92 30.89 -8.71
C ALA A 240 -7.74 32.06 -9.25
N GLU A 241 -8.96 32.27 -8.75
CA GLU A 241 -9.86 33.35 -9.21
C GLU A 241 -9.54 34.72 -8.63
N ALA A 242 -8.85 34.76 -7.48
CA ALA A 242 -8.39 36.01 -6.90
C ALA A 242 -6.97 36.33 -7.40
N PHE A 243 -6.65 37.61 -7.48
CA PHE A 243 -5.25 38.02 -7.57
C PHE A 243 -4.51 37.65 -6.28
N PRO A 244 -3.17 37.47 -6.30
CA PRO A 244 -2.41 37.21 -5.08
C PRO A 244 -2.66 38.31 -4.03
N PHE A 245 -3.13 37.96 -2.83
CA PHE A 245 -3.57 38.93 -1.81
C PHE A 245 -2.79 38.81 -0.50
N ASN A 246 -3.00 39.76 0.42
CA ASN A 246 -2.16 40.03 1.60
C ASN A 246 -2.15 38.98 2.73
N ASP A 247 -2.82 37.86 2.55
CA ASP A 247 -2.78 36.72 3.48
C ASP A 247 -2.51 35.38 2.75
N SER A 248 -2.25 35.43 1.43
CA SER A 248 -1.94 34.27 0.61
C SER A 248 -0.57 33.66 0.96
N TYR A 249 -0.40 32.36 0.74
CA TYR A 249 0.89 31.68 0.84
C TYR A 249 1.96 32.40 0.00
N PHE A 250 1.60 32.84 -1.22
CA PHE A 250 2.50 33.58 -2.09
C PHE A 250 3.03 34.86 -1.40
N TYR A 251 2.14 35.66 -0.81
CA TYR A 251 2.49 36.87 -0.05
C TYR A 251 3.44 36.58 1.12
N TRP A 252 3.13 35.56 1.94
CA TRP A 252 3.95 35.19 3.10
C TRP A 252 5.38 34.74 2.73
N ARG A 253 5.57 34.29 1.48
CA ARG A 253 6.87 33.87 0.92
C ARG A 253 7.62 35.00 0.20
N THR A 254 7.03 36.19 0.11
CA THR A 254 7.64 37.39 -0.47
C THR A 254 7.80 38.48 0.60
N PRO A 255 8.70 38.31 1.60
CA PRO A 255 8.80 39.23 2.74
C PRO A 255 9.23 40.66 2.38
N HIS A 256 9.73 40.87 1.16
CA HIS A 256 10.12 42.18 0.64
C HIS A 256 8.97 42.91 -0.08
N CYS A 257 7.83 42.25 -0.28
CA CYS A 257 6.66 42.86 -0.87
C CYS A 257 5.76 43.45 0.22
N SER A 258 5.32 44.69 0.05
CA SER A 258 4.33 45.31 0.92
C SER A 258 2.92 44.86 0.53
N SER A 259 1.96 45.01 1.44
CA SER A 259 0.54 44.80 1.15
C SER A 259 -0.01 45.70 0.04
N GLU A 260 0.55 46.90 -0.10
CA GLU A 260 0.19 47.89 -1.12
C GLU A 260 0.67 47.46 -2.51
N ASN A 261 1.84 46.81 -2.59
CA ASN A 261 2.37 46.30 -3.84
C ASN A 261 1.40 45.30 -4.48
N PHE A 262 0.82 44.40 -3.68
CA PHE A 262 -0.15 43.41 -4.17
C PHE A 262 -1.46 44.04 -4.64
N THR A 263 -1.99 45.03 -3.91
CA THR A 263 -3.21 45.74 -4.32
C THR A 263 -3.02 46.53 -5.61
N ASN A 264 -1.79 47.01 -5.87
CA ASN A 264 -1.44 47.76 -7.08
C ASN A 264 -0.87 46.88 -8.21
N LEU A 265 -0.88 45.55 -8.06
CA LEU A 265 -0.29 44.59 -9.02
C LEU A 265 1.20 44.87 -9.33
N GLN A 266 1.94 45.31 -8.32
CA GLN A 266 3.38 45.55 -8.37
C GLN A 266 4.15 44.32 -7.84
N LEU A 267 4.23 43.27 -8.67
CA LEU A 267 4.78 41.97 -8.28
C LEU A 267 6.30 41.81 -8.52
N SER A 268 6.98 42.85 -9.00
CA SER A 268 8.43 42.87 -9.20
C SER A 268 9.23 42.65 -7.91
N CYS A 269 8.68 43.03 -6.76
CA CYS A 269 9.27 42.77 -5.44
C CYS A 269 9.40 41.26 -5.12
N ALA A 270 8.65 40.39 -5.81
CA ALA A 270 8.69 38.94 -5.64
C ALA A 270 9.82 38.27 -6.45
N ALA A 271 10.66 39.04 -7.14
CA ALA A 271 11.72 38.52 -7.99
C ALA A 271 12.72 37.62 -7.23
N ALA A 272 13.18 38.03 -6.04
CA ALA A 272 14.15 37.24 -5.27
C ALA A 272 13.68 35.80 -4.96
N PRO A 273 12.47 35.57 -4.42
CA PRO A 273 12.02 34.21 -4.12
C PRO A 273 11.57 33.40 -5.35
N TYR A 274 11.17 34.03 -6.47
CA TYR A 274 10.51 33.30 -7.57
C TYR A 274 11.08 33.52 -8.97
N ALA A 275 11.65 34.69 -9.31
CA ALA A 275 12.27 34.90 -10.62
C ALA A 275 13.42 33.92 -10.84
N TRP A 276 14.32 33.81 -9.85
CA TRP A 276 15.47 32.90 -9.92
C TRP A 276 15.07 31.44 -9.96
N LYS A 277 13.93 31.06 -9.33
CA LYS A 277 13.43 29.69 -9.39
C LYS A 277 12.88 29.34 -10.78
N LEU A 278 12.25 30.30 -11.46
CA LEU A 278 11.80 30.12 -12.84
C LEU A 278 13.00 30.07 -13.78
N ASP A 279 13.96 31.00 -13.64
CA ASP A 279 15.15 31.04 -14.48
C ASP A 279 16.01 29.76 -14.28
N ALA A 280 16.17 29.29 -13.04
CA ALA A 280 16.85 28.02 -12.75
C ALA A 280 16.09 26.80 -13.31
N TRP A 281 14.76 26.85 -13.36
CA TRP A 281 13.98 25.78 -13.98
C TRP A 281 14.19 25.76 -15.50
N VAL A 282 14.27 26.92 -16.16
CA VAL A 282 14.63 27.01 -17.58
C VAL A 282 16.04 26.47 -17.83
N GLU A 283 17.02 26.85 -17.01
CA GLU A 283 18.40 26.34 -17.15
C GLU A 283 18.47 24.82 -16.93
N ASP A 284 17.74 24.27 -15.94
CA ASP A 284 17.68 22.83 -15.71
C ASP A 284 17.00 22.10 -16.88
N TYR A 285 15.93 22.69 -17.45
CA TYR A 285 15.27 22.20 -18.66
C TYR A 285 16.27 22.09 -19.82
N LEU A 286 16.98 23.19 -20.11
CA LEU A 286 18.00 23.27 -21.15
C LEU A 286 19.14 22.27 -20.93
N ALA A 287 19.55 22.04 -19.68
CA ALA A 287 20.61 21.10 -19.33
C ALA A 287 20.17 19.63 -19.43
N SER A 288 18.88 19.34 -19.22
CA SER A 288 18.37 17.98 -19.07
C SER A 288 18.02 17.26 -20.38
N GLY A 289 17.81 17.98 -21.49
CA GLY A 289 17.53 17.38 -22.81
C GLY A 289 16.11 16.80 -23.00
N GLU A 290 15.85 16.13 -24.13
CA GLU A 290 14.51 15.90 -24.79
C GLU A 290 13.42 15.23 -23.94
N TYR A 291 13.77 14.66 -22.80
CA TYR A 291 12.91 13.72 -22.10
C TYR A 291 12.60 14.11 -20.64
N VAL A 292 13.14 15.23 -20.14
CA VAL A 292 12.95 15.67 -18.76
C VAL A 292 12.53 17.13 -18.73
N TYR A 293 11.35 17.43 -18.16
CA TYR A 293 10.77 18.79 -18.16
C TYR A 293 11.43 19.77 -17.18
N GLY A 294 12.71 19.55 -16.86
CA GLY A 294 13.43 20.25 -15.81
C GLY A 294 12.80 20.08 -14.41
N GLN A 295 13.54 20.49 -13.40
CA GLN A 295 13.14 20.48 -12.01
C GLN A 295 13.13 21.90 -11.47
N THR A 296 12.11 22.23 -10.69
CA THR A 296 12.13 23.42 -9.84
C THR A 296 12.08 22.98 -8.38
N GLN A 297 12.14 23.93 -7.46
CA GLN A 297 12.19 23.63 -6.03
C GLN A 297 11.40 24.63 -5.20
N GLU A 298 10.91 24.16 -4.07
CA GLU A 298 10.41 24.99 -2.98
C GLU A 298 11.15 24.56 -1.71
N PHE A 299 11.94 25.48 -1.14
CA PHE A 299 12.92 25.17 -0.10
C PHE A 299 13.87 24.04 -0.52
N ASN A 300 14.00 22.97 0.29
CA ASN A 300 14.92 21.86 0.00
C ASN A 300 14.25 20.75 -0.81
N VAL A 301 12.98 20.89 -1.16
CA VAL A 301 12.23 19.86 -1.90
C VAL A 301 12.14 20.26 -3.36
N LYS A 302 12.70 19.42 -4.22
CA LYS A 302 12.59 19.57 -5.68
C LYS A 302 11.33 18.88 -6.19
N PHE A 303 10.78 19.35 -7.30
CA PHE A 303 9.65 18.71 -7.94
C PHE A 303 9.65 18.98 -9.45
N MET A 304 8.87 18.16 -10.16
CA MET A 304 8.69 18.24 -11.61
C MET A 304 7.21 18.34 -11.93
N VAL A 305 6.90 18.86 -13.11
CA VAL A 305 5.57 18.75 -13.70
C VAL A 305 5.43 17.40 -14.38
N ASN A 306 4.26 16.78 -14.25
CA ASN A 306 3.97 15.49 -14.85
C ASN A 306 2.76 15.58 -15.75
N GLN A 307 2.61 14.64 -16.69
CA GLN A 307 1.52 14.63 -17.66
C GLN A 307 0.61 13.42 -17.54
N SER A 308 -0.66 13.59 -17.88
CA SER A 308 -1.63 12.50 -18.05
C SER A 308 -2.42 12.68 -19.34
N PHE A 309 -2.88 11.58 -19.92
CA PHE A 309 -3.84 11.62 -21.01
C PHE A 309 -5.25 11.88 -20.49
N SER A 310 -5.87 12.96 -20.95
CA SER A 310 -7.29 13.23 -20.74
C SER A 310 -8.09 12.67 -21.92
N ALA A 311 -9.09 11.84 -21.63
CA ALA A 311 -10.08 11.44 -22.63
C ALA A 311 -11.11 12.58 -22.73
N THR A 312 -11.05 13.35 -23.81
CA THR A 312 -11.91 14.53 -24.02
C THR A 312 -13.39 14.20 -24.18
N SER A 313 -13.75 12.92 -24.39
CA SER A 313 -15.15 12.49 -24.42
C SER A 313 -15.30 10.96 -24.28
N ASN A 314 -16.53 10.51 -23.98
CA ASN A 314 -16.94 9.09 -24.06
C ASN A 314 -16.99 8.55 -25.50
N VAL A 315 -16.46 9.28 -26.49
CA VAL A 315 -16.45 8.86 -27.90
C VAL A 315 -15.35 7.82 -28.08
N TYR A 316 -15.73 6.69 -28.69
CA TYR A 316 -14.91 5.49 -28.91
C TYR A 316 -13.45 5.80 -29.28
N ALA A 317 -12.53 5.00 -28.74
CA ALA A 317 -11.06 5.07 -28.81
C ALA A 317 -10.44 5.12 -30.22
N ASN A 318 -11.25 5.20 -31.28
CA ASN A 318 -10.85 5.07 -32.67
C ASN A 318 -10.79 6.44 -33.38
N GLN A 319 -11.26 7.52 -32.74
CA GLN A 319 -11.27 8.91 -33.24
C GLN A 319 -10.89 9.95 -32.17
N ALA A 320 -10.44 9.51 -31.00
CA ALA A 320 -10.18 10.39 -29.85
C ALA A 320 -8.89 11.19 -30.06
N TYR A 321 -9.01 12.53 -30.07
CA TYR A 321 -7.89 13.43 -29.81
C TYR A 321 -7.39 13.16 -28.38
N TYR A 322 -6.14 12.72 -28.22
CA TYR A 322 -5.53 12.59 -26.91
C TYR A 322 -5.03 13.96 -26.45
N ASP A 323 -5.76 14.60 -25.55
CA ASP A 323 -5.30 15.83 -24.92
C ASP A 323 -4.32 15.50 -23.78
N LEU A 324 -3.11 16.05 -23.86
CA LEU A 324 -2.11 15.98 -22.80
C LEU A 324 -2.42 17.06 -21.76
N THR A 325 -2.75 16.63 -20.54
CA THR A 325 -2.89 17.52 -19.38
C THR A 325 -1.60 17.55 -18.58
N TRP A 326 -1.06 18.75 -18.38
CA TRP A 326 0.13 19.01 -17.58
C TRP A 326 -0.24 19.37 -16.16
N TRP A 327 0.27 18.60 -15.19
CA TRP A 327 -0.05 18.74 -13.79
C TRP A 327 1.10 19.42 -13.03
N ALA A 328 0.81 20.61 -12.50
CA ALA A 328 1.64 21.46 -11.68
C ALA A 328 1.43 21.16 -10.18
N PRO A 329 2.45 20.67 -9.47
CA PRO A 329 2.43 20.53 -8.01
C PRO A 329 2.27 21.89 -7.32
N ALA A 330 1.40 21.98 -6.30
CA ALA A 330 1.20 23.21 -5.54
C ALA A 330 2.41 23.48 -4.62
N ARG A 331 3.06 24.64 -4.74
CA ARG A 331 4.23 25.01 -3.91
C ARG A 331 3.91 25.03 -2.42
N GLN A 332 2.69 25.42 -2.03
CA GLN A 332 2.23 25.33 -0.64
C GLN A 332 2.28 23.88 -0.11
N MET A 333 1.97 22.88 -0.94
CA MET A 333 2.06 21.46 -0.53
C MET A 333 3.51 20.97 -0.49
N ILE A 334 4.35 21.41 -1.44
CA ILE A 334 5.79 21.11 -1.43
C ILE A 334 6.47 21.71 -0.19
N SER A 335 6.09 22.93 0.21
CA SER A 335 6.54 23.53 1.47
C SER A 335 6.12 22.72 2.70
N ASN A 336 4.90 22.17 2.71
CA ASN A 336 4.48 21.30 3.81
C ASN A 336 5.28 19.99 3.85
N LEU A 337 5.75 19.49 2.70
CA LEU A 337 6.67 18.36 2.65
C LEU A 337 8.08 18.74 3.14
N ASP A 338 8.57 19.93 2.82
CA ASP A 338 9.84 20.44 3.37
C ASP A 338 9.78 20.49 4.90
N ASP A 339 8.68 21.00 5.46
CA ASP A 339 8.45 20.97 6.91
C ASP A 339 8.51 19.53 7.47
N ASP A 340 7.90 18.55 6.80
CA ASP A 340 7.98 17.14 7.22
C ASP A 340 9.41 16.60 7.19
N LEU A 341 10.21 16.98 6.18
CA LEU A 341 11.62 16.61 6.09
C LEU A 341 12.41 17.20 7.26
N GLN A 342 12.18 18.47 7.60
CA GLN A 342 12.82 19.12 8.75
C GLN A 342 12.45 18.42 10.06
N TRP A 343 11.17 18.05 10.24
CA TRP A 343 10.70 17.31 11.41
C TRP A 343 11.38 15.95 11.54
N MET A 344 11.56 15.24 10.43
CA MET A 344 12.28 13.97 10.43
C MET A 344 13.76 14.13 10.68
N MET A 345 14.41 15.13 10.08
CA MET A 345 15.81 15.41 10.30
C MET A 345 16.05 15.67 11.80
N ALA A 346 15.23 16.51 12.42
CA ALA A 346 15.33 16.80 13.83
C ALA A 346 15.07 15.54 14.70
N THR A 347 14.04 14.76 14.37
CA THR A 347 13.75 13.50 15.09
C THR A 347 14.87 12.47 14.94
N SER A 348 15.49 12.38 13.75
CA SER A 348 16.59 11.46 13.45
C SER A 348 17.89 11.83 14.17
N LEU A 349 18.10 13.12 14.47
CA LEU A 349 19.27 13.60 15.20
C LEU A 349 19.10 13.50 16.73
N GLY A 350 17.92 13.10 17.21
CA GLY A 350 17.68 12.85 18.63
C GLY A 350 17.43 14.10 19.46
N PHE A 351 17.02 15.22 18.84
CA PHE A 351 16.65 16.44 19.56
C PHE A 351 15.54 16.16 20.59
N ALA A 352 15.70 16.71 21.80
CA ALA A 352 14.75 16.55 22.88
C ALA A 352 13.42 17.28 22.57
N ARG A 353 12.31 16.85 23.16
CA ARG A 353 10.98 17.45 22.94
C ARG A 353 10.96 18.97 23.17
N SER A 354 11.68 19.46 24.19
CA SER A 354 11.80 20.90 24.48
C SER A 354 12.55 21.68 23.40
N GLU A 355 13.53 21.06 22.74
CA GLU A 355 14.30 21.63 21.64
C GLU A 355 13.48 21.61 20.35
N LEU A 356 12.72 20.52 20.13
CA LEU A 356 11.74 20.42 19.05
C LEU A 356 10.62 21.46 19.18
N ASP A 357 10.17 21.78 20.40
CA ASP A 357 9.19 22.84 20.66
C ASP A 357 9.75 24.25 20.39
N GLU A 358 11.06 24.48 20.55
CA GLU A 358 11.70 25.73 20.12
C GLU A 358 11.82 25.82 18.60
N VAL A 359 12.21 24.73 17.93
CA VAL A 359 12.17 24.63 16.46
C VAL A 359 10.74 24.87 15.95
N TYR A 360 9.72 24.32 16.62
CA TYR A 360 8.29 24.53 16.33
C TYR A 360 7.84 25.99 16.47
N LYS A 361 8.32 26.70 17.50
CA LYS A 361 8.04 28.13 17.67
C LYS A 361 8.61 28.98 16.53
N ILE A 362 9.72 28.55 15.93
CA ILE A 362 10.33 29.21 14.76
C ILE A 362 9.57 28.82 13.46
N THR A 363 9.10 27.58 13.33
CA THR A 363 8.39 27.03 12.15
C THR A 363 6.86 27.22 12.19
N LYS A 364 6.36 28.24 12.90
CA LYS A 364 4.92 28.55 13.13
C LYS A 364 4.09 28.93 11.88
N LYS A 365 4.39 28.37 10.70
CA LYS A 365 3.84 28.77 9.39
C LYS A 365 3.18 27.64 8.58
N SER A 366 3.23 26.38 9.02
CA SER A 366 2.42 25.28 8.42
C SER A 366 1.08 25.15 9.16
N SER A 367 -0.03 25.25 8.42
CA SER A 367 -1.41 25.16 8.93
C SER A 367 -1.87 23.75 9.32
N LEU A 368 -1.02 22.72 9.13
CA LEU A 368 -1.37 21.31 9.36
C LEU A 368 -0.76 20.81 10.68
N VAL A 369 -1.55 20.10 11.49
CA VAL A 369 -1.12 19.57 12.80
C VAL A 369 0.10 18.65 12.66
N ASN A 370 1.27 19.19 12.99
CA ASN A 370 2.54 18.49 13.09
C ASN A 370 2.88 18.31 14.58
N THR A 371 2.29 17.30 15.25
CA THR A 371 2.72 16.95 16.62
C THR A 371 4.03 16.16 16.56
N PRO A 372 5.08 16.51 17.33
CA PRO A 372 6.37 15.80 17.32
C PRO A 372 6.24 14.28 17.53
N GLU A 373 5.28 13.85 18.36
CA GLU A 373 5.01 12.45 18.67
C GLU A 373 4.62 11.63 17.44
N SER A 374 4.01 12.26 16.44
CA SER A 374 3.58 11.60 15.22
C SER A 374 4.75 11.19 14.31
N TYR A 375 5.89 11.86 14.42
CA TYR A 375 7.11 11.59 13.65
C TYR A 375 8.04 10.60 14.35
N ALA A 376 7.88 10.38 15.66
CA ALA A 376 8.74 9.49 16.44
C ALA A 376 8.80 8.06 15.88
N SER A 377 7.69 7.59 15.27
CA SER A 377 7.65 6.28 14.62
C SER A 377 8.59 6.21 13.41
N TYR A 378 8.77 7.29 12.66
CA TYR A 378 9.50 7.30 11.38
C TYR A 378 10.99 7.02 11.54
N ASN A 379 11.60 7.41 12.66
CA ASN A 379 13.02 7.12 12.93
C ASN A 379 13.30 5.61 13.04
N ARG A 380 12.25 4.78 13.18
CA ARG A 380 12.35 3.33 13.31
C ARG A 380 12.21 2.59 11.97
N SER A 381 12.38 3.25 10.83
CA SER A 381 12.28 2.63 9.51
C SER A 381 13.62 2.41 8.81
N LEU A 382 13.72 1.29 8.07
CA LEU A 382 14.80 0.99 7.13
C LEU A 382 14.62 1.73 5.79
N LEU A 383 13.39 1.96 5.37
CA LEU A 383 13.08 2.87 4.25
C LEU A 383 11.80 3.60 4.61
N LEU A 384 11.68 4.83 4.14
CA LEU A 384 10.57 5.68 4.45
C LEU A 384 10.07 6.36 3.19
N SER A 385 8.76 6.51 3.09
CA SER A 385 8.19 7.42 2.13
C SER A 385 7.06 8.18 2.77
N ILE A 386 7.25 9.49 2.93
CA ILE A 386 6.20 10.39 3.42
C ILE A 386 5.25 10.68 2.29
N GLN A 387 3.96 10.64 2.59
CA GLN A 387 2.88 10.91 1.66
C GLN A 387 1.93 11.97 2.22
N ARG A 388 1.62 12.98 1.41
CA ARG A 388 0.60 14.01 1.68
C ARG A 388 -0.42 14.05 0.57
N ASN A 389 -1.70 14.17 0.92
CA ASN A 389 -2.75 14.40 -0.05
C ASN A 389 -3.03 15.90 -0.16
N GLY A 390 -3.11 16.41 -1.40
CA GLY A 390 -3.26 17.83 -1.64
C GLY A 390 -3.76 18.16 -3.05
N PRO A 391 -4.17 19.41 -3.28
CA PRO A 391 -4.60 19.86 -4.60
C PRO A 391 -3.43 19.83 -5.59
N ILE A 392 -3.72 19.61 -6.85
CA ILE A 392 -2.79 19.68 -7.98
C ILE A 392 -3.51 20.36 -9.14
N LEU A 393 -2.80 21.21 -9.88
CA LEU A 393 -3.38 22.02 -10.95
C LEU A 393 -2.97 21.49 -12.32
N GLY A 394 -3.95 21.06 -13.10
CA GLY A 394 -3.78 20.58 -14.47
C GLY A 394 -3.88 21.72 -15.47
N SER A 395 -3.30 21.57 -16.66
CA SER A 395 -3.43 22.53 -17.75
C SER A 395 -3.44 21.85 -19.11
N LEU A 396 -4.34 22.30 -19.98
CA LEU A 396 -4.31 22.00 -21.41
C LEU A 396 -3.67 23.18 -22.14
N VAL A 397 -2.38 23.06 -22.46
CA VAL A 397 -1.62 24.14 -23.12
C VAL A 397 -1.61 23.93 -24.63
N GLN A 398 -1.81 25.02 -25.37
CA GLN A 398 -1.89 25.04 -26.82
C GLN A 398 -1.20 26.28 -27.35
N VAL A 399 -0.49 26.15 -28.47
CA VAL A 399 0.21 27.27 -29.11
C VAL A 399 -0.38 27.59 -30.47
N HIS A 400 -0.29 28.87 -30.86
CA HIS A 400 -0.65 29.39 -32.18
C HIS A 400 0.35 30.47 -32.56
N ALA A 401 0.72 30.54 -33.84
CA ALA A 401 1.66 31.53 -34.34
C ALA A 401 1.05 32.24 -35.56
N ASP A 402 1.19 33.56 -35.58
CA ASP A 402 0.67 34.45 -36.60
C ASP A 402 1.78 35.39 -37.07
N LEU A 403 2.17 35.22 -38.34
CA LEU A 403 3.15 36.06 -39.01
C LEU A 403 2.42 37.24 -39.68
N ASN A 404 2.94 38.44 -39.45
CA ASN A 404 2.41 39.70 -39.98
C ASN A 404 0.98 40.03 -39.56
N ASN A 405 0.49 39.41 -38.47
CA ASN A 405 -0.85 39.63 -37.92
C ASN A 405 -2.00 39.32 -38.91
N GLU A 406 -1.81 38.36 -39.81
CA GLU A 406 -2.81 37.98 -40.83
C GLU A 406 -3.87 37.00 -40.30
N LEU A 407 -3.51 36.22 -39.27
CA LEU A 407 -4.32 35.14 -38.71
C LEU A 407 -4.98 35.50 -37.38
N THR A 408 -4.86 36.73 -36.91
CA THR A 408 -5.56 37.21 -35.71
C THR A 408 -6.47 38.35 -36.09
N ARG A 409 -7.70 38.33 -35.55
CA ARG A 409 -8.66 39.42 -35.72
C ARG A 409 -9.19 39.89 -34.38
N THR A 410 -9.33 41.20 -34.22
CA THR A 410 -10.00 41.82 -33.08
C THR A 410 -11.19 42.61 -33.56
N THR A 411 -12.40 42.15 -33.22
CA THR A 411 -13.63 42.88 -33.44
C THR A 411 -13.96 43.70 -32.20
N ILE A 412 -14.03 45.02 -32.33
CA ILE A 412 -14.40 45.92 -31.25
C ILE A 412 -15.90 46.15 -31.33
N ILE A 413 -16.63 45.72 -30.31
CA ILE A 413 -18.10 45.90 -30.24
C ILE A 413 -18.40 47.27 -29.64
N ASP A 414 -17.77 47.58 -28.51
CA ASP A 414 -17.87 48.84 -27.79
C ASP A 414 -16.64 49.04 -26.88
N ASP A 415 -16.62 50.12 -26.10
CA ASP A 415 -15.49 50.52 -25.25
C ASP A 415 -15.08 49.46 -24.19
N GLY A 416 -15.96 48.50 -23.87
CA GLY A 416 -15.68 47.46 -22.88
C GLY A 416 -15.69 46.03 -23.43
N ARG A 417 -16.21 45.80 -24.63
CA ARG A 417 -16.40 44.47 -25.21
C ARG A 417 -15.71 44.31 -26.56
N GLN A 418 -14.87 43.30 -26.64
CA GLN A 418 -14.16 42.91 -27.85
C GLN A 418 -14.25 41.39 -28.04
N ILE A 419 -14.16 40.94 -29.29
CA ILE A 419 -13.98 39.53 -29.64
C ILE A 419 -12.63 39.39 -30.31
N ARG A 420 -11.81 38.48 -29.80
CA ARG A 420 -10.47 38.21 -30.33
C ARG A 420 -10.45 36.82 -30.93
N CYS A 421 -10.14 36.70 -32.21
CA CYS A 421 -10.20 35.47 -32.98
C CYS A 421 -8.84 35.10 -33.57
N TYR A 422 -8.51 33.82 -33.52
CA TYR A 422 -7.29 33.20 -34.02
C TYR A 422 -7.69 32.22 -35.12
N LEU A 423 -7.36 32.55 -36.37
CA LEU A 423 -7.62 31.76 -37.56
C LEU A 423 -6.51 30.71 -37.74
N GLY A 424 -6.85 29.57 -38.36
CA GLY A 424 -5.89 28.49 -38.59
C GLY A 424 -5.41 27.81 -37.31
N TYR A 425 -6.20 27.88 -36.24
CA TYR A 425 -5.91 27.32 -34.93
C TYR A 425 -5.96 25.79 -34.97
N GLN A 426 -4.85 25.12 -34.69
CA GLN A 426 -4.77 23.67 -34.74
C GLN A 426 -4.80 23.08 -33.34
N LEU A 427 -5.77 22.20 -33.06
CA LEU A 427 -5.80 21.44 -31.82
C LEU A 427 -4.79 20.30 -31.88
N GLY A 428 -4.14 20.02 -30.75
CA GLY A 428 -3.16 18.95 -30.68
C GLY A 428 -1.74 19.39 -31.01
N LEU A 429 -1.51 20.66 -31.40
CA LEU A 429 -0.20 21.31 -31.23
C LEU A 429 0.01 21.68 -29.75
N THR A 430 -0.16 20.71 -28.85
CA THR A 430 0.61 20.74 -27.59
C THR A 430 2.08 20.77 -28.02
N PRO A 431 2.98 21.58 -27.44
CA PRO A 431 4.26 21.90 -28.08
C PRO A 431 5.16 20.68 -28.41
N PHE A 432 4.76 19.48 -27.97
CA PHE A 432 5.48 18.20 -28.05
C PHE A 432 4.99 17.21 -29.11
N ILE A 433 3.84 17.38 -29.76
CA ILE A 433 3.36 16.40 -30.74
C ILE A 433 2.74 17.11 -31.92
N VAL A 434 3.42 17.11 -33.07
CA VAL A 434 2.75 17.30 -34.36
C VAL A 434 1.88 16.06 -34.57
N THR A 435 0.71 16.03 -33.92
CA THR A 435 -0.35 15.19 -34.45
C THR A 435 -0.74 15.86 -35.75
N ASN A 436 -0.80 15.10 -36.85
CA ASN A 436 -1.38 15.55 -38.11
C ASN A 436 -2.89 15.78 -37.88
N SER A 437 -3.24 16.78 -37.08
CA SER A 437 -4.58 17.30 -36.98
C SER A 437 -4.87 17.92 -38.34
N SER A 438 -5.64 17.20 -39.15
CA SER A 438 -6.15 17.68 -40.44
C SER A 438 -7.23 18.75 -40.28
N VAL A 439 -7.60 19.09 -39.05
CA VAL A 439 -8.70 20.00 -38.73
C VAL A 439 -8.14 21.32 -38.21
N ASN A 440 -8.44 22.39 -38.95
CA ASN A 440 -8.16 23.75 -38.53
C ASN A 440 -9.40 24.32 -37.84
N TYR A 441 -9.21 25.20 -36.87
CA TYR A 441 -10.28 25.91 -36.19
C TYR A 441 -10.06 27.42 -36.32
N THR A 442 -11.15 28.17 -36.20
CA THR A 442 -11.07 29.57 -35.77
C THR A 442 -11.47 29.59 -34.29
N LYS A 443 -10.52 29.89 -33.41
CA LYS A 443 -10.80 30.08 -31.98
C LYS A 443 -11.17 31.54 -31.76
N CYS A 444 -12.26 31.83 -31.07
CA CYS A 444 -12.59 33.18 -30.63
C CYS A 444 -12.77 33.23 -29.12
N ILE A 445 -12.32 34.30 -28.47
CA ILE A 445 -12.49 34.57 -27.04
C ILE A 445 -13.20 35.89 -26.82
N ARG A 446 -13.91 35.99 -25.70
CA ARG A 446 -14.43 37.26 -25.19
C ARG A 446 -13.30 38.03 -24.52
N ALA A 447 -12.92 39.18 -25.06
CA ALA A 447 -11.89 40.06 -24.53
C ALA A 447 -12.51 41.38 -24.03
N GLY A 448 -11.99 41.90 -22.92
CA GLY A 448 -12.47 43.14 -22.30
C GLY A 448 -13.42 42.94 -21.13
N GLU A 449 -13.31 43.83 -20.15
CA GLU A 449 -13.98 43.76 -18.85
C GLU A 449 -15.50 43.96 -18.92
N GLY A 450 -16.02 44.45 -20.06
CA GLY A 450 -17.45 44.65 -20.29
C GLY A 450 -18.26 43.37 -20.48
N TRP A 451 -17.61 42.21 -20.61
CA TRP A 451 -18.29 40.90 -20.73
C TRP A 451 -18.67 40.30 -19.38
N SER A 452 -17.70 40.20 -18.46
CA SER A 452 -17.89 39.70 -17.11
C SER A 452 -16.70 40.09 -16.22
N PRO A 453 -16.83 40.00 -14.87
CA PRO A 453 -15.71 40.22 -13.96
C PRO A 453 -14.51 39.28 -14.15
N ARG A 454 -14.69 38.16 -14.89
CA ARG A 454 -13.64 37.20 -15.22
C ARG A 454 -12.91 37.54 -16.52
N ASN A 455 -13.40 38.51 -17.30
CA ASN A 455 -12.73 38.92 -18.54
C ASN A 455 -11.73 40.03 -18.25
N LYS A 456 -10.56 39.68 -17.71
CA LYS A 456 -9.51 40.63 -17.33
C LYS A 456 -8.33 40.60 -18.30
N HIS A 457 -7.59 41.71 -18.32
CA HIS A 457 -6.44 41.92 -19.20
C HIS A 457 -5.29 42.62 -18.48
N TYR A 458 -4.07 42.10 -18.61
CA TYR A 458 -2.84 42.74 -18.11
C TYR A 458 -1.70 42.63 -19.12
N ASP A 459 -0.76 43.56 -19.05
CA ASP A 459 0.35 43.66 -19.98
C ASP A 459 1.71 43.79 -19.28
N PHE A 460 2.77 43.40 -19.96
CA PHE A 460 4.15 43.80 -19.64
C PHE A 460 5.02 43.73 -20.90
N THR A 461 6.27 44.21 -20.83
CA THR A 461 7.21 44.15 -21.97
C THR A 461 8.50 43.43 -21.57
N ILE A 462 8.98 42.54 -22.43
CA ILE A 462 10.33 41.97 -22.34
C ILE A 462 11.23 42.78 -23.28
N LEU A 463 12.33 43.31 -22.75
CA LEU A 463 13.27 44.08 -23.56
C LEU A 463 13.97 43.20 -24.60
N GLY A 464 14.34 43.78 -25.73
CA GLY A 464 15.21 43.17 -26.72
C GLY A 464 16.65 42.99 -26.23
N GLU A 465 17.42 42.16 -26.93
CA GLU A 465 18.83 41.91 -26.66
C GLU A 465 19.67 42.11 -27.92
N HIS A 466 20.89 42.62 -27.73
CA HIS A 466 21.89 42.68 -28.79
C HIS A 466 22.57 41.32 -28.93
N ASP A 467 22.34 40.63 -30.05
CA ASP A 467 23.04 39.40 -30.38
C ASP A 467 24.43 39.71 -30.94
N ASN A 468 25.46 39.46 -30.11
CA ASN A 468 26.86 39.65 -30.49
C ASN A 468 27.34 38.76 -31.65
N ARG A 469 26.65 37.65 -31.95
CA ARG A 469 27.04 36.74 -33.05
C ARG A 469 26.55 37.25 -34.40
N THR A 470 25.33 37.78 -34.45
CA THR A 470 24.73 38.32 -35.67
C THR A 470 24.94 39.82 -35.83
N GLY A 471 25.33 40.53 -34.76
CA GLY A 471 25.46 41.98 -34.72
C GLY A 471 24.10 42.68 -34.85
N SER A 472 23.01 41.98 -34.56
CA SER A 472 21.64 42.46 -34.69
C SER A 472 21.00 42.65 -33.31
N PHE A 473 20.04 43.57 -33.23
CA PHE A 473 19.26 43.81 -32.01
C PHE A 473 17.89 43.15 -32.17
N SER A 474 17.60 42.14 -31.36
CA SER A 474 16.29 41.51 -31.36
C SER A 474 15.23 42.49 -30.82
N PRO A 475 14.01 42.51 -31.37
CA PRO A 475 12.97 43.46 -30.97
C PRO A 475 12.45 43.20 -29.55
N ASP A 476 11.90 44.25 -28.93
CA ASP A 476 11.14 44.11 -27.68
C ASP A 476 9.91 43.21 -27.92
N VAL A 477 9.54 42.43 -26.90
CA VAL A 477 8.35 41.57 -26.94
C VAL A 477 7.30 42.14 -25.99
N GLY A 478 6.18 42.61 -26.54
CA GLY A 478 5.00 42.96 -25.75
C GLY A 478 4.25 41.70 -25.37
N VAL A 479 3.93 41.53 -24.08
CA VAL A 479 3.17 40.38 -23.58
C VAL A 479 1.84 40.87 -23.05
N SER A 480 0.75 40.34 -23.62
CA SER A 480 -0.63 40.63 -23.23
C SER A 480 -1.32 39.37 -22.74
N ILE A 481 -1.93 39.43 -21.56
CA ILE A 481 -2.54 38.28 -20.90
C ILE A 481 -4.04 38.52 -20.81
N PHE A 482 -4.80 37.76 -21.57
CA PHE A 482 -6.27 37.76 -21.56
C PHE A 482 -6.77 36.59 -20.73
N SER A 483 -7.64 36.86 -19.79
CA SER A 483 -8.47 35.84 -19.16
C SER A 483 -9.89 35.98 -19.71
N SER A 484 -10.54 34.87 -20.05
CA SER A 484 -11.83 34.85 -20.71
C SER A 484 -12.74 33.82 -20.08
N ASP A 485 -13.96 34.21 -19.75
CA ASP A 485 -15.00 33.31 -19.25
C ASP A 485 -15.33 32.21 -20.28
N LYS A 486 -15.31 32.55 -21.57
CA LYS A 486 -15.71 31.68 -22.66
C LYS A 486 -14.84 31.80 -23.92
N ALA A 487 -14.64 30.66 -24.56
CA ALA A 487 -14.07 30.56 -25.90
C ALA A 487 -14.97 29.71 -26.80
N GLN A 488 -15.01 30.04 -28.09
CA GLN A 488 -15.73 29.31 -29.11
C GLN A 488 -14.76 28.83 -30.20
N PHE A 489 -14.98 27.63 -30.72
CA PHE A 489 -14.19 27.07 -31.82
C PHE A 489 -15.09 26.80 -33.02
N PHE A 490 -14.70 27.33 -34.18
CA PHE A 490 -15.37 27.11 -35.45
C PHE A 490 -14.52 26.19 -36.31
N LYS A 491 -15.01 24.97 -36.55
CA LYS A 491 -14.32 23.98 -37.37
C LYS A 491 -14.18 24.48 -38.81
N ASP A 492 -12.96 24.40 -39.34
CA ASP A 492 -12.55 24.88 -40.66
C ASP A 492 -12.92 26.34 -40.93
N GLY A 493 -13.04 27.15 -39.87
CA GLY A 493 -13.49 28.55 -39.94
C GLY A 493 -14.95 28.74 -40.36
N ALA A 494 -15.74 27.67 -40.42
CA ALA A 494 -17.13 27.73 -40.84
C ALA A 494 -17.99 28.38 -39.75
N LEU A 495 -18.50 29.58 -40.04
CA LEU A 495 -19.42 30.29 -39.14
C LEU A 495 -20.82 29.67 -39.17
N PRO A 496 -21.56 29.72 -38.05
CA PRO A 496 -22.95 29.29 -38.02
C PRO A 496 -23.78 30.07 -39.05
N SER A 497 -24.69 29.40 -39.75
CA SER A 497 -25.53 30.03 -40.79
C SER A 497 -26.37 31.23 -40.33
N TRP A 498 -26.61 31.35 -39.02
CA TRP A 498 -27.34 32.46 -38.42
C TRP A 498 -26.47 33.67 -38.08
N LEU A 499 -25.14 33.53 -38.04
CA LEU A 499 -24.21 34.61 -37.69
C LEU A 499 -23.75 35.33 -38.97
N PRO A 500 -24.02 36.64 -39.10
CA PRO A 500 -23.49 37.44 -40.20
C PRO A 500 -21.95 37.42 -40.21
N PRO A 501 -21.29 37.29 -41.38
CA PRO A 501 -19.83 37.37 -41.49
C PRO A 501 -19.26 38.70 -40.96
N GLU A 502 -20.06 39.77 -41.03
CA GLU A 502 -19.73 41.10 -40.53
C GLU A 502 -19.54 41.15 -39.00
N CYS A 503 -19.99 40.11 -38.29
CA CYS A 503 -19.77 39.99 -36.84
C CYS A 503 -18.31 39.68 -36.48
N LEU A 504 -17.48 39.13 -37.37
CA LEU A 504 -16.10 38.77 -37.06
C LEU A 504 -15.10 39.47 -38.00
N ILE A 505 -15.25 40.80 -38.09
CA ILE A 505 -14.37 41.68 -38.86
C ILE A 505 -13.20 42.19 -38.02
N GLU A 506 -12.16 42.68 -38.69
CA GLU A 506 -11.11 43.44 -38.03
C GLU A 506 -11.59 44.89 -37.77
N GLY A 507 -11.41 45.36 -36.53
CA GLY A 507 -11.74 46.72 -36.13
C GLY A 507 -13.16 46.90 -35.59
N GLN A 508 -13.69 48.11 -35.71
CA GLN A 508 -14.97 48.50 -35.09
C GLN A 508 -16.17 47.88 -35.81
N LEU A 509 -17.04 47.22 -35.04
CA LEU A 509 -18.30 46.67 -35.54
C LEU A 509 -19.23 47.79 -36.03
N PRO A 510 -19.78 47.72 -37.25
CA PRO A 510 -20.74 48.71 -37.72
C PRO A 510 -22.03 48.67 -36.89
N ALA A 511 -22.53 49.84 -36.49
CA ALA A 511 -23.70 49.96 -35.62
C ALA A 511 -24.99 49.33 -36.19
N SER A 512 -25.05 49.07 -37.50
CA SER A 512 -26.19 48.44 -38.17
C SER A 512 -26.21 46.91 -38.08
N VAL A 513 -25.14 46.27 -37.59
CA VAL A 513 -25.02 44.81 -37.54
C VAL A 513 -25.38 44.31 -36.14
N GLY A 514 -26.48 43.56 -36.05
CA GLY A 514 -26.89 42.89 -34.81
C GLY A 514 -26.29 41.48 -34.72
N CYS A 515 -25.37 41.27 -33.77
CA CYS A 515 -24.73 39.98 -33.53
C CYS A 515 -25.20 39.41 -32.18
N ASP A 516 -25.70 38.17 -32.17
CA ASP A 516 -26.09 37.46 -30.95
C ASP A 516 -24.88 36.77 -30.32
N TRP A 517 -24.16 37.51 -29.48
CA TRP A 517 -22.94 37.05 -28.82
C TRP A 517 -23.17 36.01 -27.72
N ASP A 518 -24.36 35.97 -27.13
CA ASP A 518 -24.66 34.97 -26.11
C ASP A 518 -24.92 33.61 -26.73
N ARG A 519 -25.64 33.59 -27.85
CA ARG A 519 -25.79 32.38 -28.67
C ARG A 519 -24.47 31.94 -29.30
N LEU A 520 -23.58 32.86 -29.66
CA LEU A 520 -22.29 32.52 -30.27
C LEU A 520 -21.38 31.74 -29.30
N PHE A 521 -21.38 32.14 -28.04
CA PHE A 521 -20.58 31.53 -26.96
C PHE A 521 -21.45 30.61 -26.08
N GLU A 522 -22.53 30.06 -26.61
CA GLU A 522 -23.27 29.00 -25.93
C GLU A 522 -22.44 27.71 -25.99
N THR A 523 -22.19 27.09 -24.84
CA THR A 523 -21.30 25.93 -24.75
C THR A 523 -22.12 24.65 -24.82
N ASP A 524 -21.79 23.78 -25.79
CA ASP A 524 -22.38 22.45 -25.92
C ASP A 524 -21.47 21.40 -25.26
N ALA A 525 -21.99 20.76 -24.20
CA ALA A 525 -21.28 19.71 -23.45
C ALA A 525 -21.00 18.45 -24.29
N GLN A 526 -21.62 18.28 -25.45
CA GLN A 526 -21.36 17.17 -26.36
C GLN A 526 -20.22 17.45 -27.36
N ASN A 527 -19.72 18.70 -27.41
CA ASN A 527 -18.67 19.10 -28.33
C ASN A 527 -17.30 18.51 -27.90
N ASP A 528 -16.50 18.08 -28.87
CA ASP A 528 -15.18 17.46 -28.62
C ASP A 528 -14.15 18.44 -28.02
N VAL A 529 -14.39 19.74 -28.21
CA VAL A 529 -13.59 20.84 -27.64
C VAL A 529 -14.17 21.44 -26.36
N PHE A 530 -15.23 20.85 -25.77
CA PHE A 530 -15.95 21.46 -24.64
C PHE A 530 -15.02 21.89 -23.48
N ASN A 531 -14.06 21.04 -23.10
CA ASN A 531 -13.10 21.34 -22.03
C ASN A 531 -12.18 22.54 -22.31
N ARG A 532 -12.17 23.05 -23.54
CA ARG A 532 -11.37 24.20 -23.99
C ARG A 532 -12.21 25.48 -24.14
N THR A 533 -13.53 25.41 -23.89
CA THR A 533 -14.47 26.52 -24.13
C THR A 533 -14.76 27.39 -22.91
N GLN A 534 -14.30 27.00 -21.72
CA GLN A 534 -14.60 27.68 -20.46
C GLN A 534 -13.32 28.07 -19.72
N ASN A 535 -13.32 29.26 -19.10
CA ASN A 535 -12.23 29.78 -18.27
C ASN A 535 -10.86 29.70 -18.97
N VAL A 536 -10.77 30.27 -20.17
CA VAL A 536 -9.57 30.21 -21.01
C VAL A 536 -8.67 31.39 -20.69
N THR A 537 -7.37 31.12 -20.51
CA THR A 537 -6.35 32.15 -20.43
C THR A 537 -5.49 32.12 -21.69
N THR A 538 -5.28 33.28 -22.29
CA THR A 538 -4.55 33.47 -23.54
C THR A 538 -3.43 34.48 -23.31
N ILE A 539 -2.18 34.05 -23.50
CA ILE A 539 -0.98 34.88 -23.42
C ILE A 539 -0.53 35.16 -24.85
N GLU A 540 -0.53 36.42 -25.25
CA GLU A 540 -0.02 36.86 -26.54
C GLU A 540 1.34 37.52 -26.36
N MET A 541 2.30 37.11 -27.18
CA MET A 541 3.64 37.67 -27.25
C MET A 541 3.83 38.27 -28.64
N LEU A 542 3.95 39.59 -28.71
CA LEU A 542 4.09 40.34 -29.96
C LEU A 542 5.49 40.94 -30.05
N THR A 543 6.26 40.52 -31.05
CA THR A 543 7.55 41.17 -31.35
C THR A 543 7.29 42.56 -31.95
N LYS A 544 7.66 43.63 -31.25
CA LYS A 544 7.54 45.01 -31.73
C LYS A 544 8.68 45.32 -32.67
N SER A 545 8.45 45.24 -33.99
CA SER A 545 9.45 45.68 -34.96
C SER A 545 9.03 46.91 -35.78
N GLY A 546 10.01 47.54 -36.42
CA GLY A 546 9.83 48.66 -37.34
C GLY A 546 8.99 48.28 -38.56
N LYS A 547 8.58 49.29 -39.35
CA LYS A 547 7.60 49.15 -40.45
C LYS A 547 8.00 48.14 -41.55
N ASP A 548 9.29 47.84 -41.70
CA ASP A 548 9.82 47.00 -42.79
C ASP A 548 10.24 45.60 -42.33
N GLU A 549 10.00 45.24 -41.06
CA GLU A 549 10.37 43.94 -40.51
C GLU A 549 9.15 43.07 -40.22
N PRO A 550 9.25 41.74 -40.42
CA PRO A 550 8.15 40.83 -40.09
C PRO A 550 7.81 40.94 -38.60
N ALA A 551 6.51 40.96 -38.29
CA ALA A 551 6.00 40.89 -36.93
C ALA A 551 5.52 39.47 -36.65
N LEU A 552 5.87 38.92 -35.49
CA LEU A 552 5.36 37.65 -35.01
C LEU A 552 4.44 37.90 -33.81
N ARG A 553 3.22 37.37 -33.88
CA ARG A 553 2.36 37.17 -32.72
C ARG A 553 2.36 35.68 -32.37
N PHE A 554 2.92 35.36 -31.21
CA PHE A 554 2.90 34.01 -30.66
C PHE A 554 1.90 33.95 -29.52
N THR A 555 0.97 33.01 -29.59
CA THR A 555 -0.14 32.89 -28.65
C THR A 555 -0.03 31.57 -27.91
N VAL A 556 -0.09 31.64 -26.58
CA VAL A 556 -0.13 30.50 -25.67
C VAL A 556 -1.47 30.50 -24.96
N ASP A 557 -2.26 29.48 -25.25
CA ASP A 557 -3.56 29.29 -24.66
C ASP A 557 -3.54 28.17 -23.65
N PHE A 558 -4.21 28.36 -22.54
CA PHE A 558 -4.43 27.28 -21.62
C PHE A 558 -5.77 27.33 -20.89
N VAL A 559 -6.25 26.15 -20.52
CA VAL A 559 -7.35 25.96 -19.56
C VAL A 559 -6.81 25.20 -18.38
N ALA A 560 -7.04 25.73 -17.19
CA ALA A 560 -6.57 25.13 -15.94
C ALA A 560 -7.65 24.25 -15.30
N PHE A 561 -7.22 23.19 -14.62
CA PHE A 561 -8.06 22.22 -13.95
C PHE A 561 -7.60 22.04 -12.50
N LEU A 562 -8.55 21.91 -11.58
CA LEU A 562 -8.26 21.52 -10.20
C LEU A 562 -8.61 20.05 -9.98
N ASN A 563 -7.71 19.32 -9.34
CA ASN A 563 -7.98 18.02 -8.75
C ASN A 563 -7.02 17.77 -7.57
N PHE A 564 -6.93 16.54 -7.06
CA PHE A 564 -6.12 16.14 -5.92
C PHE A 564 -5.23 14.96 -6.26
N THR A 565 -4.04 14.91 -5.63
CA THR A 565 -3.09 13.80 -5.76
C THR A 565 -2.42 13.50 -4.43
N THR A 566 -1.65 12.41 -4.42
CA THR A 566 -0.72 12.08 -3.34
C THR A 566 0.69 12.52 -3.74
N TYR A 567 1.20 13.50 -3.00
CA TYR A 567 2.57 13.92 -3.01
C TYR A 567 3.39 12.96 -2.16
N GLN A 568 4.51 12.49 -2.68
CA GLN A 568 5.35 11.50 -2.04
C GLN A 568 6.81 11.95 -2.07
N VAL A 569 7.50 11.85 -0.93
CA VAL A 569 8.94 12.09 -0.84
C VAL A 569 9.60 10.97 -0.05
N ASP A 570 10.68 10.43 -0.61
CA ASP A 570 11.63 9.63 0.16
C ASP A 570 12.62 10.59 0.81
N PRO A 571 12.69 10.64 2.14
CA PRO A 571 13.55 11.57 2.86
C PRO A 571 15.01 11.16 2.93
N SER A 572 15.34 9.91 2.59
CA SER A 572 16.70 9.39 2.71
C SER A 572 17.62 10.02 1.65
N PRO A 573 18.73 10.66 2.06
CA PRO A 573 19.72 11.18 1.11
C PRO A 573 20.42 10.06 0.30
N LEU A 574 20.33 8.80 0.74
CA LEU A 574 20.96 7.67 0.06
C LEU A 574 20.14 7.18 -1.15
N THR A 575 18.82 7.23 -1.06
CA THR A 575 17.90 6.77 -2.11
C THR A 575 17.29 7.94 -2.91
N ASN A 576 17.21 9.13 -2.31
CA ASN A 576 16.75 10.36 -2.94
C ASN A 576 17.70 11.53 -2.64
N PRO A 577 18.92 11.52 -3.21
CA PRO A 577 19.93 12.55 -2.93
C PRO A 577 19.53 13.95 -3.38
N ALA A 578 18.58 14.05 -4.32
CA ALA A 578 18.07 15.31 -4.84
C ALA A 578 16.77 15.78 -4.14
N THR A 579 16.30 15.04 -3.12
CA THR A 579 15.07 15.34 -2.36
C THR A 579 13.88 15.68 -3.27
N ILE A 580 13.73 14.90 -4.34
CA ILE A 580 12.66 15.08 -5.32
C ILE A 580 11.36 14.51 -4.75
N ALA A 581 10.32 15.34 -4.70
CA ALA A 581 8.96 14.92 -4.47
C ALA A 581 8.30 14.47 -5.78
N GLN A 582 7.52 13.41 -5.69
CA GLN A 582 6.78 12.80 -6.79
C GLN A 582 5.28 12.91 -6.56
N THR A 583 4.52 13.03 -7.63
CA THR A 583 3.05 12.95 -7.61
C THR A 583 2.64 11.56 -8.09
N ALA A 584 2.39 10.66 -7.13
CA ALA A 584 2.31 9.22 -7.40
C ALA A 584 1.10 8.80 -8.25
N PHE A 585 0.01 9.58 -8.20
CA PHE A 585 -1.24 9.28 -8.91
C PHE A 585 -1.78 10.53 -9.59
N LEU A 586 -1.56 10.64 -10.90
CA LEU A 586 -2.08 11.76 -11.67
C LEU A 586 -3.56 11.56 -11.99
N PRO A 587 -4.39 12.59 -11.80
CA PRO A 587 -5.76 12.56 -12.25
C PRO A 587 -5.85 12.48 -13.78
N ARG A 588 -6.93 11.88 -14.30
CA ARG A 588 -7.21 11.87 -15.75
C ARG A 588 -8.07 13.05 -16.21
N THR A 589 -8.85 13.62 -15.28
CA THR A 589 -9.76 14.74 -15.50
C THR A 589 -9.69 15.67 -14.30
N GLY A 590 -10.24 16.88 -14.42
CA GLY A 590 -10.39 17.80 -13.29
C GLY A 590 -11.51 18.80 -13.57
N SER A 591 -11.82 19.62 -12.58
CA SER A 591 -12.81 20.70 -12.74
C SER A 591 -12.11 21.91 -13.32
N SER A 592 -12.63 22.47 -14.43
CA SER A 592 -12.10 23.72 -14.99
C SER A 592 -12.19 24.84 -13.94
N ILE A 593 -11.10 25.60 -13.80
CA ILE A 593 -11.02 26.74 -12.90
C ILE A 593 -10.62 28.00 -13.66
N TYR A 594 -11.13 29.13 -13.20
CA TYR A 594 -10.69 30.44 -13.67
C TYR A 594 -9.34 30.80 -13.03
N VAL A 595 -8.41 31.31 -13.85
CA VAL A 595 -7.10 31.79 -13.42
C VAL A 595 -7.02 33.28 -13.71
N ASP A 596 -6.94 34.08 -12.65
CA ASP A 596 -6.73 35.52 -12.76
C ASP A 596 -5.38 35.79 -13.48
N PRO A 597 -5.33 36.71 -14.47
CA PRO A 597 -4.12 36.96 -15.24
C PRO A 597 -2.97 37.51 -14.37
N ALA A 598 -3.26 38.01 -13.16
CA ALA A 598 -2.23 38.41 -12.18
C ALA A 598 -1.34 37.23 -11.76
N TRP A 599 -1.79 35.98 -11.87
CA TRP A 599 -0.94 34.81 -11.59
C TRP A 599 0.16 34.61 -12.65
N ILE A 600 -0.08 35.04 -13.90
CA ILE A 600 0.98 35.08 -14.92
C ILE A 600 1.97 36.20 -14.61
N LEU A 601 1.50 37.38 -14.21
CA LEU A 601 2.38 38.46 -13.73
C LEU A 601 3.22 38.00 -12.53
N ALA A 602 2.63 37.23 -11.59
CA ALA A 602 3.32 36.66 -10.44
C ALA A 602 4.39 35.64 -10.86
N ALA A 603 4.10 34.78 -11.84
CA ALA A 603 5.07 33.84 -12.39
C ALA A 603 6.29 34.54 -13.00
N TRP A 604 6.04 35.63 -13.72
CA TRP A 604 7.07 36.49 -14.29
C TRP A 604 7.69 37.46 -13.27
N THR A 605 7.14 37.56 -12.06
CA THR A 605 7.50 38.54 -11.03
C THR A 605 7.66 39.93 -11.63
N VAL A 606 6.62 40.41 -12.31
CA VAL A 606 6.60 41.67 -13.04
C VAL A 606 5.37 42.48 -12.66
N ASP A 607 5.51 43.80 -12.66
CA ASP A 607 4.39 44.71 -12.43
C ASP A 607 3.47 44.75 -13.65
N ASN A 608 2.19 45.07 -13.47
CA ASN A 608 1.33 45.39 -14.60
C ASN A 608 1.87 46.64 -15.32
N ASN A 609 1.97 46.58 -16.65
CA ASN A 609 2.70 47.51 -17.52
C ASN A 609 4.21 47.63 -17.22
N GLY A 610 4.77 46.64 -16.51
CA GLY A 610 6.17 46.59 -16.14
C GLY A 610 7.09 46.13 -17.28
N VAL A 611 8.38 46.04 -16.94
CA VAL A 611 9.44 45.66 -17.89
C VAL A 611 10.29 44.53 -17.32
N VAL A 612 10.55 43.51 -18.14
CA VAL A 612 11.45 42.40 -17.83
C VAL A 612 12.72 42.53 -18.66
N SER A 613 13.87 42.50 -18.00
CA SER A 613 15.19 42.54 -18.67
C SER A 613 15.61 41.16 -19.18
N THR A 614 16.32 41.14 -20.32
CA THR A 614 16.99 39.95 -20.89
C THR A 614 18.14 39.40 -20.07
N ASN A 615 18.53 40.05 -18.97
CA ASN A 615 19.43 39.44 -17.98
C ASN A 615 18.84 38.17 -17.34
N ARG A 616 17.52 37.96 -17.44
CA ARG A 616 16.84 36.74 -17.02
C ARG A 616 16.89 35.70 -18.12
N THR A 617 17.27 34.46 -17.78
CA THR A 617 17.36 33.35 -18.74
C THR A 617 16.06 33.18 -19.53
N LEU A 618 14.91 33.08 -18.86
CA LEU A 618 13.63 32.91 -19.56
C LEU A 618 13.35 34.06 -20.54
N ALA A 619 13.59 35.30 -20.12
CA ALA A 619 13.35 36.47 -20.96
C ALA A 619 14.22 36.45 -22.24
N ARG A 620 15.50 36.12 -22.09
CA ARG A 620 16.42 35.93 -23.21
C ARG A 620 15.95 34.81 -24.15
N GLU A 621 15.59 33.65 -23.61
CA GLU A 621 15.13 32.53 -24.43
C GLU A 621 13.83 32.86 -25.20
N VAL A 622 12.91 33.63 -24.58
CA VAL A 622 11.70 34.12 -25.27
C VAL A 622 12.07 35.05 -26.43
N VAL A 623 12.89 36.06 -26.18
CA VAL A 623 13.31 37.01 -27.23
C VAL A 623 14.03 36.28 -28.36
N HIS A 624 14.97 35.38 -28.03
CA HIS A 624 15.73 34.62 -29.01
C HIS A 624 14.86 33.69 -29.86
N THR A 625 13.96 32.94 -29.21
CA THR A 625 13.07 31.98 -29.90
C THR A 625 12.10 32.69 -30.83
N LEU A 626 11.46 33.76 -30.34
CA LEU A 626 10.49 34.51 -31.14
C LEU A 626 11.16 35.25 -32.30
N ASP A 627 12.37 35.80 -32.11
CA ASP A 627 13.11 36.43 -33.19
C ASP A 627 13.52 35.42 -34.27
N GLN A 628 13.94 34.20 -33.91
CA GLN A 628 14.20 33.14 -34.88
C GLN A 628 12.95 32.75 -35.68
N MET A 629 11.83 32.52 -35.00
CA MET A 629 10.56 32.15 -35.64
C MET A 629 10.06 33.23 -36.60
N ARG A 630 10.25 34.50 -36.23
CA ARG A 630 9.88 35.67 -37.04
C ARG A 630 10.62 35.72 -38.38
N TRP A 631 11.84 35.19 -38.44
CA TRP A 631 12.62 35.06 -39.68
C TRP A 631 12.38 33.75 -40.44
N GLY A 632 11.37 32.96 -40.05
CA GLY A 632 11.08 31.67 -40.68
C GLY A 632 12.14 30.60 -40.40
N ILE A 633 13.03 30.86 -39.43
CA ILE A 633 13.99 29.87 -38.93
C ILE A 633 13.20 29.02 -37.94
N ALA A 634 12.70 27.87 -38.39
CA ALA A 634 12.12 26.90 -37.48
C ALA A 634 13.18 26.53 -36.43
N PRO A 635 12.81 26.45 -35.13
CA PRO A 635 13.70 25.85 -34.13
C PRO A 635 14.17 24.49 -34.68
N ARG A 636 15.50 24.28 -34.70
CA ARG A 636 16.17 23.31 -35.56
C ARG A 636 15.61 21.88 -35.37
N GLY A 637 15.00 21.27 -36.39
CA GLY A 637 14.70 19.83 -36.39
C GLY A 637 13.59 19.37 -35.41
N ASN A 638 13.74 18.18 -34.81
CA ASN A 638 12.84 17.62 -33.78
C ASN A 638 12.89 18.39 -32.43
N ASP A 639 13.71 19.44 -32.33
CA ASP A 639 14.01 20.17 -31.10
C ASP A 639 12.85 21.12 -30.72
N SER A 640 11.76 20.59 -30.14
CA SER A 640 10.61 21.39 -29.64
C SER A 640 10.92 22.23 -28.39
N TYR A 641 12.10 22.05 -27.78
CA TYR A 641 12.51 22.67 -26.51
C TYR A 641 12.30 24.17 -26.39
N PRO A 642 12.60 25.00 -27.40
CA PRO A 642 12.48 26.44 -27.25
C PRO A 642 11.01 26.84 -27.05
N LEU A 643 10.07 26.12 -27.67
CA LEU A 643 8.64 26.37 -27.52
C LEU A 643 8.14 25.98 -26.13
N ASP A 644 8.73 24.97 -25.50
CA ASP A 644 8.35 24.54 -24.15
C ASP A 644 8.74 25.57 -23.10
N ILE A 645 9.92 26.16 -23.27
CA ILE A 645 10.41 27.25 -22.43
C ILE A 645 9.53 28.49 -22.57
N VAL A 646 9.13 28.83 -23.80
CA VAL A 646 8.29 30.00 -24.08
C VAL A 646 6.84 29.79 -23.62
N ALA A 647 6.27 28.60 -23.82
CA ALA A 647 4.85 28.35 -23.63
C ALA A 647 4.51 27.61 -22.32
N LEU A 648 5.17 26.49 -22.05
CA LEU A 648 4.76 25.60 -20.97
C LEU A 648 5.25 26.09 -19.61
N LEU A 649 6.55 26.39 -19.47
CA LEU A 649 7.15 26.70 -18.16
C LEU A 649 6.55 27.93 -17.47
N PRO A 650 6.22 29.04 -18.16
CA PRO A 650 5.58 30.19 -17.51
C PRO A 650 4.17 29.85 -17.00
N VAL A 651 3.40 29.07 -17.77
CA VAL A 651 2.07 28.59 -17.36
C VAL A 651 2.19 27.67 -16.16
N MET A 652 3.10 26.70 -16.20
CA MET A 652 3.34 25.78 -15.10
C MET A 652 3.79 26.52 -13.84
N GLN A 653 4.72 27.46 -13.96
CA GLN A 653 5.16 28.28 -12.84
C GLN A 653 3.98 29.04 -12.21
N ALA A 654 3.12 29.68 -13.00
CA ALA A 654 1.93 30.35 -12.50
C ALA A 654 1.03 29.40 -11.70
N LEU A 655 0.73 28.22 -12.26
CA LEU A 655 -0.10 27.22 -11.60
C LEU A 655 0.53 26.67 -10.32
N THR A 656 1.86 26.52 -10.25
CA THR A 656 2.53 26.08 -9.01
C THR A 656 2.45 27.12 -7.88
N LEU A 657 2.29 28.42 -8.23
CA LEU A 657 2.24 29.53 -7.28
C LEU A 657 0.82 29.77 -6.73
N ILE A 658 -0.21 29.36 -7.47
CA ILE A 658 -1.60 29.42 -7.00
C ILE A 658 -1.73 28.60 -5.72
N ASP A 659 -2.16 29.28 -4.67
CA ASP A 659 -2.33 28.69 -3.35
C ASP A 659 -3.78 28.27 -3.08
N PHE A 660 -3.98 27.67 -1.92
CA PHE A 660 -5.28 27.18 -1.49
C PHE A 660 -5.55 27.47 -0.02
N ASN A 661 -6.83 27.61 0.28
CA ASN A 661 -7.32 27.84 1.62
C ASN A 661 -7.72 26.52 2.26
N THR A 662 -7.59 26.49 3.59
CA THR A 662 -7.96 25.36 4.41
C THR A 662 -8.73 25.82 5.63
N GLU A 663 -9.68 24.99 6.06
CA GLU A 663 -10.40 25.17 7.32
C GLU A 663 -10.23 23.94 8.22
N LYS A 664 -10.34 24.17 9.52
CA LYS A 664 -10.28 23.07 10.49
C LYS A 664 -11.47 22.14 10.31
N ALA A 665 -11.19 20.85 10.17
CA ALA A 665 -12.17 19.80 10.02
C ALA A 665 -13.12 19.75 11.23
N ALA A 666 -14.42 19.64 10.96
CA ALA A 666 -15.41 19.40 12.01
C ALA A 666 -15.16 18.05 12.70
N PRO A 667 -15.52 17.89 13.99
CA PRO A 667 -15.36 16.63 14.70
C PRO A 667 -16.08 15.48 13.97
N GLY A 668 -15.39 14.36 13.75
CA GLY A 668 -15.95 13.17 13.10
C GLY A 668 -15.80 13.11 11.58
N VAL A 669 -15.29 14.16 10.93
CA VAL A 669 -14.86 14.07 9.53
C VAL A 669 -13.60 13.22 9.44
N THR A 670 -13.68 12.14 8.67
CA THR A 670 -12.55 11.26 8.39
C THR A 670 -12.16 11.37 6.92
N PHE A 671 -10.95 10.91 6.57
CA PHE A 671 -10.48 10.88 5.18
C PHE A 671 -11.47 10.16 4.22
N GLN A 672 -12.19 9.14 4.71
CA GLN A 672 -13.16 8.37 3.91
C GLN A 672 -14.52 9.07 3.77
N ASN A 673 -14.88 9.93 4.72
CA ASN A 673 -16.19 10.58 4.77
C ASN A 673 -16.15 12.05 4.31
N ALA A 674 -14.95 12.58 4.02
CA ALA A 674 -14.79 13.90 3.45
C ALA A 674 -15.41 13.96 2.05
N ARG A 675 -15.97 15.12 1.68
CA ARG A 675 -16.54 15.31 0.35
C ARG A 675 -15.42 15.40 -0.68
N ALA A 676 -15.70 14.99 -1.92
CA ALA A 676 -14.70 14.97 -2.99
C ALA A 676 -14.22 16.38 -3.41
N ASP A 677 -15.08 17.38 -3.29
CA ASP A 677 -14.81 18.80 -3.53
C ASP A 677 -14.10 19.49 -2.35
N HIS A 678 -14.26 18.93 -1.14
CA HIS A 678 -13.65 19.40 0.10
C HIS A 678 -12.92 18.26 0.84
N PRO A 679 -11.87 17.67 0.26
CA PRO A 679 -11.19 16.53 0.85
C PRO A 679 -10.40 16.93 2.11
N LEU A 680 -10.28 15.98 3.02
CA LEU A 680 -9.40 16.11 4.18
C LEU A 680 -7.95 15.97 3.72
N LEU A 681 -7.14 16.98 4.04
CA LEU A 681 -5.71 17.00 3.76
C LEU A 681 -4.99 16.19 4.85
N VAL A 682 -4.42 15.06 4.45
CA VAL A 682 -3.81 14.09 5.36
C VAL A 682 -2.35 13.84 5.01
N ARG A 683 -1.55 13.64 6.05
CA ARG A 683 -0.18 13.12 6.01
C ARG A 683 -0.17 11.70 6.55
N HIS A 684 0.56 10.82 5.90
CA HIS A 684 0.93 9.51 6.42
C HIS A 684 2.29 9.11 5.86
N ALA A 685 2.80 7.97 6.27
CA ALA A 685 4.06 7.44 5.80
C ALA A 685 3.97 5.94 5.53
N LYS A 686 4.70 5.50 4.51
CA LYS A 686 4.98 4.10 4.26
C LYS A 686 6.36 3.79 4.84
N MET A 687 6.39 2.93 5.84
CA MET A 687 7.61 2.54 6.53
C MET A 687 7.98 1.11 6.17
N TYR A 688 9.21 0.87 5.77
CA TYR A 688 9.76 -0.47 5.60
C TYR A 688 10.49 -0.89 6.87
N VAL A 689 9.95 -1.89 7.57
CA VAL A 689 10.36 -2.27 8.93
C VAL A 689 10.29 -3.77 9.16
N TRP A 690 11.10 -4.26 10.09
CA TRP A 690 10.90 -5.58 10.68
C TRP A 690 9.72 -5.52 11.64
N ALA A 691 8.72 -6.36 11.40
CA ALA A 691 7.54 -6.44 12.22
C ALA A 691 6.95 -7.85 12.23
N TYR A 692 6.27 -8.19 13.32
CA TYR A 692 5.40 -9.37 13.37
C TYR A 692 4.06 -9.03 12.70
N GLY A 693 3.41 -10.01 12.08
CA GLY A 693 2.12 -9.76 11.44
C GLY A 693 1.55 -10.95 10.69
N LEU A 694 0.22 -10.96 10.54
CA LEU A 694 -0.54 -12.01 9.86
C LEU A 694 -0.86 -11.67 8.39
N GLY A 695 0.01 -10.90 7.74
CA GLY A 695 -0.21 -10.39 6.37
C GLY A 695 -0.22 -11.51 5.31
N SER A 696 0.64 -12.51 5.47
CA SER A 696 0.81 -13.60 4.50
C SER A 696 -0.19 -14.75 4.70
N ARG A 697 -0.48 -15.52 3.65
CA ARG A 697 -1.28 -16.75 3.76
C ARG A 697 -0.63 -17.79 4.67
N THR A 698 0.71 -17.86 4.65
CA THR A 698 1.51 -18.78 5.47
C THR A 698 1.46 -18.41 6.95
N SER A 699 1.48 -17.13 7.31
CA SER A 699 1.35 -16.69 8.72
C SER A 699 -0.04 -16.96 9.29
N LYS A 700 -1.10 -16.82 8.49
CA LYS A 700 -2.47 -17.23 8.88
C LYS A 700 -2.59 -18.74 9.12
N LEU A 701 -1.96 -19.55 8.27
CA LEU A 701 -1.89 -21.00 8.47
C LEU A 701 -1.10 -21.33 9.75
N GLY A 702 0.07 -20.72 9.93
CA GLY A 702 0.90 -20.90 11.12
C GLY A 702 0.16 -20.54 12.42
N PHE A 703 -0.56 -19.41 12.42
CA PHE A 703 -1.44 -18.99 13.52
C PHE A 703 -2.49 -20.06 13.85
N THR A 704 -3.14 -20.61 12.82
CA THR A 704 -4.19 -21.64 12.99
C THR A 704 -3.58 -22.93 13.58
N VAL A 705 -2.43 -23.37 13.07
CA VAL A 705 -1.74 -24.58 13.55
C VAL A 705 -1.28 -24.40 15.01
N ALA A 706 -0.74 -23.23 15.36
CA ALA A 706 -0.34 -22.92 16.73
C ALA A 706 -1.54 -22.92 17.69
N LEU A 707 -2.69 -22.37 17.29
CA LEU A 707 -3.92 -22.40 18.07
C LEU A 707 -4.41 -23.84 18.30
N LEU A 708 -4.39 -24.69 17.27
CA LEU A 708 -4.71 -26.11 17.40
C LEU A 708 -3.72 -26.84 18.31
N GLY A 709 -2.44 -26.47 18.25
CA GLY A 709 -1.40 -26.95 19.17
C GLY A 709 -1.71 -26.62 20.63
N VAL A 710 -2.12 -25.39 20.92
CA VAL A 710 -2.58 -24.97 22.27
C VAL A 710 -3.74 -25.86 22.74
N CYS A 711 -4.73 -26.14 21.89
CA CYS A 711 -5.82 -27.05 22.24
C CYS A 711 -5.31 -28.47 22.57
N VAL A 712 -4.37 -29.00 21.79
CA VAL A 712 -3.76 -30.33 22.03
C VAL A 712 -3.04 -30.37 23.38
N VAL A 713 -2.29 -29.33 23.72
CA VAL A 713 -1.60 -29.21 25.02
C VAL A 713 -2.60 -29.17 26.18
N LEU A 714 -3.68 -28.40 26.06
CA LEU A 714 -4.73 -28.34 27.08
C LEU A 714 -5.41 -29.70 27.27
N ILE A 715 -5.73 -30.40 26.17
CA ILE A 715 -6.28 -31.77 26.22
C ILE A 715 -5.29 -32.69 26.93
N GLN A 716 -3.99 -32.60 26.63
CA GLN A 716 -2.97 -33.42 27.27
C GLN A 716 -2.83 -33.15 28.77
N ILE A 717 -2.97 -31.89 29.18
CA ILE A 717 -2.96 -31.53 30.60
C ILE A 717 -4.15 -32.16 31.32
N VAL A 718 -5.36 -32.02 30.76
CA VAL A 718 -6.57 -32.61 31.35
C VAL A 718 -6.45 -34.14 31.43
N PHE A 719 -6.09 -34.80 30.32
CA PHE A 719 -5.96 -36.25 30.28
C PHE A 719 -4.84 -36.76 31.18
N GLY A 720 -3.70 -36.08 31.24
CA GLY A 720 -2.57 -36.50 32.07
C GLY A 720 -2.74 -36.25 33.57
N LEU A 721 -3.66 -35.36 33.98
CA LEU A 721 -4.09 -35.20 35.37
C LEU A 721 -5.09 -36.29 35.78
N VAL A 722 -6.01 -36.66 34.87
CA VAL A 722 -7.00 -37.72 35.10
C VAL A 722 -6.33 -39.10 35.08
N ASP A 723 -5.48 -39.36 34.08
CA ASP A 723 -4.86 -40.65 33.81
C ASP A 723 -3.34 -40.61 34.10
N ARG A 724 -2.99 -40.94 35.35
CA ARG A 724 -1.61 -40.83 35.89
C ARG A 724 -0.74 -42.06 35.60
N ARG A 725 -0.95 -42.74 34.46
CA ARG A 725 -0.17 -43.93 34.11
C ARG A 725 1.30 -43.59 33.91
N LYS A 726 2.17 -44.50 34.34
CA LYS A 726 3.61 -44.42 34.05
C LYS A 726 3.83 -44.72 32.56
N HIS A 727 4.57 -43.85 31.86
CA HIS A 727 4.98 -44.12 30.49
C HIS A 727 5.94 -45.32 30.47
N ARG A 728 5.64 -46.31 29.62
CA ARG A 728 6.41 -47.55 29.49
C ARG A 728 6.91 -47.64 28.06
N SER A 729 8.15 -48.08 27.92
CA SER A 729 8.83 -48.12 26.63
C SER A 729 8.22 -49.18 25.70
N SER A 730 8.38 -49.00 24.40
CA SER A 730 8.00 -50.01 23.39
C SER A 730 8.73 -51.33 23.60
N THR A 731 9.92 -51.31 24.21
CA THR A 731 10.64 -52.53 24.63
C THR A 731 9.94 -53.26 25.76
N GLN A 732 9.34 -52.56 26.73
CA GLN A 732 8.53 -53.19 27.78
C GLN A 732 7.25 -53.79 27.21
N LEU A 733 6.64 -53.12 26.21
CA LEU A 733 5.50 -53.67 25.47
C LEU A 733 5.89 -54.93 24.70
N LEU A 734 7.06 -54.94 24.05
CA LEU A 734 7.59 -56.11 23.33
C LEU A 734 7.89 -57.27 24.29
N VAL A 735 8.55 -57.00 25.42
CA VAL A 735 8.81 -58.02 26.44
C VAL A 735 7.49 -58.58 26.97
N ALA A 736 6.49 -57.74 27.25
CA ALA A 736 5.17 -58.21 27.67
C ALA A 736 4.45 -59.03 26.58
N ALA A 737 4.67 -58.70 25.31
CA ALA A 737 4.12 -59.45 24.18
C ALA A 737 4.82 -60.82 24.02
N LEU A 738 6.11 -60.91 24.33
CA LEU A 738 6.89 -62.15 24.33
C LEU A 738 6.57 -63.04 25.54
N GLU A 739 6.21 -62.45 26.67
CA GLU A 739 5.74 -63.18 27.88
C GLU A 739 4.33 -63.75 27.71
N HIS A 740 3.57 -63.29 26.71
CA HIS A 740 2.21 -63.75 26.46
C HIS A 740 2.23 -65.17 25.87
N VAL A 741 1.65 -66.12 26.59
CA VAL A 741 1.51 -67.51 26.13
C VAL A 741 0.28 -67.61 25.22
N PRO A 742 0.44 -67.92 23.92
CA PRO A 742 -0.67 -67.91 22.97
C PRO A 742 -1.67 -69.06 23.22
N ALA A 743 -2.92 -68.73 23.54
CA ALA A 743 -4.01 -69.68 23.72
C ALA A 743 -4.83 -69.86 22.42
N ASP A 744 -4.23 -70.53 21.43
CA ASP A 744 -4.80 -70.84 20.09
C ASP A 744 -5.24 -69.62 19.25
N GLU A 745 -4.80 -68.42 19.60
CA GLU A 745 -5.29 -67.19 18.96
C GLU A 745 -4.77 -66.98 17.53
N PHE A 746 -3.58 -67.51 17.21
CA PHE A 746 -2.95 -67.41 15.88
C PHE A 746 -3.24 -68.60 14.95
N LYS A 747 -3.90 -69.65 15.45
CA LYS A 747 -4.14 -70.90 14.73
C LYS A 747 -4.90 -70.67 13.42
N GLY A 748 -4.29 -71.03 12.30
CA GLY A 748 -4.89 -70.91 10.95
C GLY A 748 -4.79 -69.52 10.30
N ILE A 749 -4.12 -68.57 10.95
CA ILE A 749 -3.86 -67.21 10.42
C ILE A 749 -2.39 -66.78 10.56
N GLU A 750 -1.52 -67.69 10.97
CA GLU A 750 -0.06 -67.55 11.12
C GLU A 750 0.63 -66.92 9.89
N HIS A 751 0.18 -67.23 8.67
CA HIS A 751 0.78 -66.70 7.43
C HIS A 751 0.10 -65.43 6.88
N ARG A 752 -0.86 -64.83 7.61
CA ARG A 752 -1.62 -63.66 7.15
C ARG A 752 -1.47 -62.49 8.11
N GLU A 753 -0.43 -61.69 7.89
CA GLU A 753 -0.07 -60.51 8.68
C GLU A 753 -1.27 -59.56 8.94
N ALA A 754 -2.07 -59.28 7.90
CA ALA A 754 -3.26 -58.42 8.04
C ALA A 754 -4.37 -59.00 8.93
N LYS A 755 -4.43 -60.32 9.13
CA LYS A 755 -5.37 -60.97 10.06
C LYS A 755 -4.80 -61.00 11.49
N ILE A 756 -3.49 -61.16 11.63
CA ILE A 756 -2.77 -61.07 12.91
C ILE A 756 -2.88 -59.65 13.48
N ALA A 757 -2.65 -58.63 12.66
CA ALA A 757 -2.73 -57.22 13.08
C ALA A 757 -4.16 -56.77 13.50
N LYS A 758 -5.20 -57.51 13.10
CA LYS A 758 -6.61 -57.30 13.51
C LYS A 758 -6.95 -57.90 14.87
N MET A 759 -6.09 -58.76 15.42
CA MET A 759 -6.34 -59.37 16.73
C MET A 759 -6.38 -58.31 17.80
N ARG A 760 -7.42 -58.39 18.63
CA ARG A 760 -7.68 -57.44 19.70
C ARG A 760 -7.17 -58.01 21.00
N PHE A 761 -6.36 -57.21 21.67
CA PHE A 761 -5.93 -57.52 23.01
C PHE A 761 -6.48 -56.48 23.96
N HIS A 762 -6.96 -56.96 25.09
CA HIS A 762 -7.13 -56.14 26.27
C HIS A 762 -5.76 -56.10 26.96
N VAL A 763 -5.24 -54.89 27.17
CA VAL A 763 -3.95 -54.69 27.84
C VAL A 763 -4.21 -54.21 29.25
N ALA A 764 -3.77 -54.97 30.25
CA ALA A 764 -3.85 -54.62 31.66
C ALA A 764 -2.44 -54.50 32.26
N GLY A 765 -2.30 -53.78 33.37
CA GLY A 765 -1.06 -53.81 34.15
C GLY A 765 -0.83 -55.19 34.77
N ASN A 766 0.41 -55.66 34.79
CA ASN A 766 0.83 -56.90 35.45
C ASN A 766 2.07 -56.64 36.31
N HIS A 767 2.07 -57.10 37.56
CA HIS A 767 3.19 -56.91 38.50
C HIS A 767 4.21 -58.05 38.46
N THR A 768 3.84 -59.21 37.92
CA THR A 768 4.67 -60.43 37.99
C THR A 768 5.51 -60.68 36.74
N GLY A 769 5.14 -60.07 35.59
CA GLY A 769 5.90 -60.16 34.33
C GLY A 769 6.95 -59.07 34.18
N ALA A 770 8.09 -59.39 33.55
CA ALA A 770 9.19 -58.47 33.26
C ALA A 770 8.77 -57.32 32.33
N GLY A 771 7.80 -57.56 31.43
CA GLY A 771 7.24 -56.52 30.56
C GLY A 771 6.22 -55.60 31.23
N LYS A 772 5.77 -55.98 32.44
CA LYS A 772 4.80 -55.27 33.30
C LYS A 772 3.40 -55.08 32.71
N TYR A 773 3.14 -55.50 31.48
CA TYR A 773 1.80 -55.57 30.88
C TYR A 773 1.36 -57.04 30.77
N ALA A 774 0.05 -57.28 30.82
CA ALA A 774 -0.53 -58.56 30.44
C ALA A 774 -1.45 -58.34 29.24
N PHE A 775 -1.21 -59.10 28.18
CA PHE A 775 -2.13 -59.21 27.05
C PHE A 775 -3.17 -60.27 27.39
N ARG A 776 -4.46 -59.91 27.31
CA ARG A 776 -5.57 -60.88 27.49
C ARG A 776 -6.39 -60.92 26.22
N LYS A 777 -6.63 -62.14 25.72
CA LYS A 777 -7.55 -62.39 24.60
C LYS A 777 -8.96 -62.03 25.03
N LEU A 778 -9.68 -61.32 24.17
CA LEU A 778 -11.12 -61.14 24.34
C LEU A 778 -11.80 -62.47 24.02
N ILE A 779 -12.31 -63.15 25.03
CA ILE A 779 -13.13 -64.36 24.86
C ILE A 779 -14.41 -63.94 24.14
N GLY A 780 -14.45 -64.12 22.83
CA GLY A 780 -15.70 -64.05 22.08
C GLY A 780 -16.57 -65.22 22.52
N ARG A 781 -17.68 -64.97 23.22
CA ARG A 781 -18.80 -65.91 23.17
C ARG A 781 -19.22 -65.99 21.71
N ALA A 782 -19.11 -67.20 21.15
CA ALA A 782 -19.57 -67.54 19.82
C ALA A 782 -21.03 -67.14 19.62
#